data_AF-A0A7V0Z8Z4-F1
#
_entry.id   AF-A0A7V0Z8Z4-F1
#
_cell.length_a   1.000
_cell.length_b   1.000
_cell.length_c   1.000
_cell.angle_alpha   90.00
_cell.angle_beta   90.00
_cell.angle_gamma   90.00
#
_symmetry.space_group_name_H-M   'P 1'
#
loop_
_entity.id
_entity.type
_entity.pdbx_description
1 polymer ?
#
loop_
_entity_poly.entity_id
_entity_poly.type
_entity_poly.pdbx_seq_one_letter_code
_entity_poly.pdbx_strand_id
1 'polypeptide(L)'
;MAGCSVSCLLERKGGLRQDVVGKQSRLERLGYALWEGAYWWALRRMGVVAAGVLCVVFLLSPLVSAADNPFSTGAYPIGWYDEMASPQDVPGIDSHGGNTVLNYWGSTDMAGRMHYLDEAAAHGIQVIMSIDETIINATDPVDVNRILDIVNTYNDHPALVGWYTADEPWYGRRIPLATMQTAYDTIKSVSTKPVFILFTEYAMYESTPSIPVLWKNAYDQFLLDVYPTRTGEPEFSRLEYEGRGKDFKADMQRAHEQSILADRPWWAVLSGWGSNTGESGNYRLPTYNESRFATYWSLSEEPTGILHFAYYRTGQGSVPARPDEPYPYDGAQWLDDVYEPQAAEINTLGPAVQNGKVTGAASVNTPDVRTDVYQDPNTRKYYLVTLNSTTGSETTTFSLDLPGREWISATPLFEGARPVIPITNGQFTDTFSQYEVHVYELQKATSRHENFEQYSQTTAWNPTLGGEGWTVASETSDPANSHQISIGSGGNSTQVYRADSSSDGQNMLAYWDRTIPDADADMTRTSIKWQMTGAYNEDQYRIGMSRQEGADYLYTWNSVFVNNFTDGGVGEGIIAGTMTVYTGDEYIVVDIPGGDSWEVGTWYILEVEEDNGEVGEGNGQMSRVRFGPLDGEMGDWTPWISHWADLDMDEGQIRLMTNGIGEYDNLTITELLVQLPGDADGDGLVSADDFASVQGNFGDTGLGGILGDANGDGVVSADDYGSVQLNFGNTLGMSGVPVPEPATLLLLSAAGVMMLRRRRHIN
;
A
#
# COMPACT_ATOMS: atom_id res chain seq x y z
N MET A 1 38.46 6.52 -46.35
CA MET A 1 38.96 5.19 -46.76
C MET A 1 38.19 4.17 -45.96
N ALA A 2 37.38 3.37 -46.67
CA ALA A 2 36.57 2.24 -46.20
C ALA A 2 37.47 1.15 -45.55
N GLY A 3 37.02 0.19 -44.73
CA GLY A 3 35.70 -0.35 -44.43
C GLY A 3 35.81 -1.89 -44.30
N CYS A 4 34.97 -2.48 -43.46
CA CYS A 4 34.50 -3.88 -43.43
C CYS A 4 35.40 -5.09 -43.07
N SER A 5 34.97 -5.76 -41.99
CA SER A 5 34.62 -7.20 -41.81
C SER A 5 35.66 -8.30 -42.05
N VAL A 6 35.50 -9.44 -41.34
CA VAL A 6 35.29 -10.79 -41.94
C VAL A 6 35.21 -11.87 -40.83
N SER A 7 34.07 -12.54 -40.76
CA SER A 7 33.86 -13.87 -40.19
C SER A 7 34.45 -14.96 -41.11
N CYS A 8 34.66 -16.17 -40.57
CA CYS A 8 34.48 -17.49 -41.23
C CYS A 8 35.70 -18.45 -41.23
N LEU A 9 35.34 -19.74 -41.22
CA LEU A 9 36.06 -20.95 -41.67
C LEU A 9 36.77 -21.86 -40.65
N LEU A 10 35.96 -22.77 -40.11
CA LEU A 10 36.20 -24.21 -40.13
C LEU A 10 36.83 -24.69 -41.46
N GLU A 11 37.98 -25.39 -41.42
CA GLU A 11 38.17 -26.69 -42.10
C GLU A 11 39.55 -27.35 -41.81
N ARG A 12 39.47 -28.54 -41.18
CA ARG A 12 40.18 -29.80 -41.46
C ARG A 12 41.70 -29.80 -41.76
N LYS A 13 42.43 -30.49 -40.88
CA LYS A 13 43.33 -31.60 -41.27
C LYS A 13 43.13 -32.79 -40.34
N GLY A 14 42.68 -33.91 -40.90
CA GLY A 14 42.59 -35.20 -40.22
C GLY A 14 43.82 -36.08 -40.43
N GLY A 15 43.94 -37.16 -39.64
CA GLY A 15 44.88 -38.24 -39.95
C GLY A 15 45.21 -39.25 -38.83
N LEU A 16 44.25 -40.12 -38.52
CA LEU A 16 44.38 -41.59 -38.29
C LEU A 16 45.13 -42.21 -37.07
N ARG A 17 44.28 -42.88 -36.26
CA ARG A 17 44.28 -44.31 -35.84
C ARG A 17 44.88 -44.77 -34.49
N GLN A 18 43.92 -45.27 -33.70
CA GLN A 18 43.86 -46.56 -32.98
C GLN A 18 44.38 -46.70 -31.54
N ASP A 19 43.39 -47.01 -30.68
CA ASP A 19 43.37 -48.02 -29.62
C ASP A 19 44.28 -47.83 -28.38
N VAL A 20 43.71 -47.24 -27.32
CA VAL A 20 43.76 -47.82 -25.95
C VAL A 20 42.49 -47.41 -25.19
N VAL A 21 41.54 -48.35 -25.06
CA VAL A 21 40.53 -48.34 -24.00
C VAL A 21 41.18 -48.94 -22.75
N GLY A 22 41.23 -48.20 -21.65
CA GLY A 22 41.82 -48.71 -20.40
C GLY A 22 41.58 -47.80 -19.19
N LYS A 23 40.45 -48.03 -18.50
CA LYS A 23 40.22 -47.78 -17.06
C LYS A 23 40.54 -46.38 -16.51
N GLN A 24 39.58 -45.47 -16.60
CA GLN A 24 39.37 -44.50 -15.51
C GLN A 24 38.39 -45.11 -14.51
N SER A 25 38.76 -45.08 -13.23
CA SER A 25 38.03 -45.76 -12.16
C SER A 25 36.73 -45.01 -11.83
N ARG A 26 35.70 -45.74 -11.39
CA ARG A 26 34.40 -45.20 -10.96
C ARG A 26 34.53 -44.14 -9.84
N LEU A 27 35.64 -44.14 -9.10
CA LEU A 27 35.91 -43.22 -7.99
C LEU A 27 36.30 -41.80 -8.45
N GLU A 28 36.97 -41.63 -9.59
CA GLU A 28 37.33 -40.30 -10.11
C GLU A 28 36.13 -39.56 -10.71
N ARG A 29 35.17 -40.29 -11.30
CA ARG A 29 33.90 -39.71 -11.78
C ARG A 29 32.95 -39.34 -10.64
N LEU A 30 32.98 -40.09 -9.53
CA LEU A 30 32.25 -39.72 -8.32
C LEU A 30 32.89 -38.51 -7.62
N GLY A 31 34.23 -38.42 -7.59
CA GLY A 31 34.93 -37.28 -7.00
C GLY A 31 34.66 -35.95 -7.71
N TYR A 32 34.66 -35.94 -9.06
CA TYR A 32 34.34 -34.74 -9.83
C TYR A 32 32.86 -34.32 -9.73
N ALA A 33 31.93 -35.29 -9.72
CA ALA A 33 30.50 -34.99 -9.55
C ALA A 33 30.15 -34.50 -8.14
N LEU A 34 30.84 -35.02 -7.10
CA LEU A 34 30.69 -34.54 -5.73
C LEU A 34 31.32 -33.16 -5.52
N TRP A 35 32.40 -32.82 -6.25
CA TRP A 35 33.05 -31.51 -6.16
C TRP A 35 32.27 -30.42 -6.91
N GLU A 36 31.77 -30.69 -8.12
CA GLU A 36 30.83 -29.81 -8.84
C GLU A 36 29.54 -29.62 -8.03
N GLY A 37 28.96 -30.70 -7.49
CA GLY A 37 27.77 -30.64 -6.65
C GLY A 37 27.98 -29.81 -5.38
N ALA A 38 29.11 -29.97 -4.68
CA ALA A 38 29.43 -29.19 -3.48
C ALA A 38 29.75 -27.72 -3.79
N TYR A 39 30.37 -27.42 -4.94
CA TYR A 39 30.68 -26.06 -5.38
C TYR A 39 29.40 -25.29 -5.77
N TRP A 40 28.49 -25.92 -6.51
CA TRP A 40 27.17 -25.34 -6.83
C TRP A 40 26.24 -25.27 -5.62
N TRP A 41 26.32 -26.22 -4.69
CA TRP A 41 25.60 -26.18 -3.42
C TRP A 41 26.09 -25.06 -2.49
N ALA A 42 27.41 -24.82 -2.44
CA ALA A 42 27.99 -23.73 -1.67
C ALA A 42 27.68 -22.35 -2.29
N LEU A 43 27.72 -22.21 -3.62
CA LEU A 43 27.32 -20.98 -4.32
C LEU A 43 25.82 -20.69 -4.18
N ARG A 44 24.96 -21.72 -4.20
CA ARG A 44 23.52 -21.56 -3.91
C ARG A 44 23.27 -21.15 -2.46
N ARG A 45 24.00 -21.69 -1.49
CA ARG A 45 23.89 -21.24 -0.09
C ARG A 45 24.50 -19.87 0.16
N MET A 46 25.57 -19.49 -0.52
CA MET A 46 26.11 -18.12 -0.44
C MET A 46 25.18 -17.10 -1.12
N GLY A 47 24.51 -17.49 -2.20
CA GLY A 47 23.44 -16.70 -2.83
C GLY A 47 22.18 -16.58 -1.96
N VAL A 48 21.78 -17.65 -1.28
CA VAL A 48 20.61 -17.67 -0.37
C VAL A 48 20.91 -17.01 0.97
N VAL A 49 22.15 -17.04 1.46
CA VAL A 49 22.56 -16.28 2.66
C VAL A 49 22.79 -14.81 2.32
N ALA A 50 23.28 -14.47 1.12
CA ALA A 50 23.33 -13.08 0.66
C ALA A 50 21.92 -12.52 0.42
N ALA A 51 21.04 -13.29 -0.22
CA ALA A 51 19.64 -12.92 -0.41
C ALA A 51 18.87 -12.88 0.92
N GLY A 52 19.12 -13.81 1.84
CA GLY A 52 18.51 -13.83 3.17
C GLY A 52 19.01 -12.70 4.07
N VAL A 53 20.29 -12.31 3.98
CA VAL A 53 20.82 -11.14 4.70
C VAL A 53 20.37 -9.82 4.05
N LEU A 54 20.16 -9.79 2.73
CA LEU A 54 19.47 -8.67 2.05
C LEU A 54 18.00 -8.59 2.48
N CYS A 55 17.23 -9.69 2.45
CA CYS A 55 15.83 -9.72 2.87
C CYS A 55 15.63 -9.37 4.35
N VAL A 56 16.52 -9.81 5.25
CA VAL A 56 16.44 -9.44 6.68
C VAL A 56 16.80 -7.96 6.93
N VAL A 57 17.56 -7.31 6.04
CA VAL A 57 17.80 -5.86 6.07
C VAL A 57 16.61 -5.08 5.47
N PHE A 58 15.92 -5.64 4.48
CA PHE A 58 14.70 -5.05 3.90
C PHE A 58 13.47 -5.16 4.81
N LEU A 59 13.32 -6.23 5.60
CA LEU A 59 12.12 -6.49 6.41
C LEU A 59 12.16 -5.87 7.83
N LEU A 60 13.29 -5.26 8.23
CA LEU A 60 13.43 -4.55 9.51
C LEU A 60 13.79 -3.08 9.34
N SER A 61 13.71 -2.54 8.13
CA SER A 61 13.76 -1.09 7.96
C SER A 61 12.38 -0.55 8.33
N PRO A 62 12.20 0.19 9.45
CA PRO A 62 11.11 1.15 9.46
C PRO A 62 11.26 1.98 8.18
N LEU A 63 10.15 2.25 7.49
CA LEU A 63 10.00 3.42 6.62
C LEU A 63 10.97 4.48 7.13
N VAL A 64 11.97 4.87 6.33
CA VAL A 64 12.97 5.88 6.72
C VAL A 64 12.22 6.95 7.47
N SER A 65 12.48 7.04 8.78
CA SER A 65 11.50 7.61 9.71
C SER A 65 11.09 8.99 9.19
N ALA A 66 9.80 9.13 8.86
CA ALA A 66 9.21 10.40 8.43
C ALA A 66 9.46 11.54 9.44
N ALA A 67 9.90 11.21 10.67
CA ALA A 67 10.12 12.13 11.76
C ALA A 67 11.22 13.19 11.51
N ASP A 68 12.15 13.00 10.56
CA ASP A 68 13.22 13.98 10.27
C ASP A 68 13.15 14.61 8.87
N ASN A 69 12.10 14.30 8.09
CA ASN A 69 11.89 14.93 6.79
C ASN A 69 11.09 16.24 6.96
N PRO A 70 11.67 17.44 6.80
CA PRO A 70 10.92 18.71 6.93
C PRO A 70 9.84 18.88 5.86
N PHE A 71 9.82 18.00 4.87
CA PHE A 71 8.82 17.94 3.81
C PHE A 71 7.63 17.01 4.16
N SER A 72 7.62 16.35 5.32
CA SER A 72 6.60 15.37 5.75
C SER A 72 5.21 15.93 6.04
N THR A 73 5.03 17.26 5.98
CA THR A 73 3.73 17.92 6.17
C THR A 73 3.38 18.74 4.93
N GLY A 74 2.76 18.13 3.92
CA GLY A 74 2.20 18.91 2.79
C GLY A 74 2.27 18.21 1.43
N ALA A 75 2.59 19.00 0.40
CA ALA A 75 2.76 18.54 -0.97
C ALA A 75 4.13 17.88 -1.16
N TYR A 76 4.21 16.90 -2.07
CA TYR A 76 5.46 16.25 -2.41
C TYR A 76 6.47 17.26 -2.99
N PRO A 77 7.74 17.29 -2.54
CA PRO A 77 8.71 18.26 -3.04
C PRO A 77 9.03 18.06 -4.52
N ILE A 78 8.66 19.05 -5.32
CA ILE A 78 9.00 19.12 -6.74
C ILE A 78 9.47 20.52 -7.07
N GLY A 79 10.61 20.61 -7.75
CA GLY A 79 11.33 21.87 -7.75
C GLY A 79 12.49 21.96 -8.71
N TRP A 80 13.37 22.91 -8.43
CA TRP A 80 14.49 23.27 -9.28
C TRP A 80 15.79 23.50 -8.52
N TYR A 81 16.91 23.24 -9.19
CA TYR A 81 18.13 23.98 -8.91
C TYR A 81 17.98 25.42 -9.41
N ASP A 82 18.41 26.38 -8.61
CA ASP A 82 18.42 27.78 -8.96
C ASP A 82 19.67 28.52 -8.43
N GLU A 83 19.77 29.84 -8.59
CA GLU A 83 20.85 30.65 -8.02
C GLU A 83 20.34 31.78 -7.11
N MET A 84 20.99 31.99 -5.95
CA MET A 84 20.59 33.06 -5.02
C MET A 84 20.70 34.47 -5.61
N ALA A 85 21.40 34.63 -6.73
CA ALA A 85 21.51 35.89 -7.45
C ALA A 85 20.28 36.22 -8.30
N SER A 86 19.32 35.29 -8.43
CA SER A 86 18.17 35.39 -9.31
C SER A 86 16.83 35.32 -8.56
N PRO A 87 16.54 36.23 -7.61
CA PRO A 87 15.26 36.25 -6.89
C PRO A 87 14.03 36.39 -7.81
N GLN A 88 14.21 36.97 -9.00
CA GLN A 88 13.16 37.08 -10.02
C GLN A 88 12.68 35.74 -10.59
N ASP A 89 13.40 34.65 -10.35
CA ASP A 89 13.07 33.33 -10.84
C ASP A 89 11.99 32.65 -9.99
N VAL A 90 11.93 33.00 -8.69
CA VAL A 90 11.00 32.41 -7.71
C VAL A 90 9.53 32.50 -8.13
N PRO A 91 8.99 33.66 -8.57
CA PRO A 91 7.59 33.74 -9.00
C PRO A 91 7.30 32.84 -10.21
N GLY A 92 8.30 32.63 -11.07
CA GLY A 92 8.16 31.74 -12.22
C GLY A 92 8.20 30.26 -11.82
N ILE A 93 9.02 29.89 -10.84
CA ILE A 93 9.01 28.52 -10.28
C ILE A 93 7.64 28.20 -9.68
N ASP A 94 7.10 29.11 -8.87
CA ASP A 94 5.75 28.98 -8.27
C ASP A 94 4.66 28.91 -9.36
N SER A 95 4.70 29.80 -10.36
CA SER A 95 3.65 29.84 -11.38
C SER A 95 3.55 28.57 -12.24
N HIS A 96 4.64 27.80 -12.38
CA HIS A 96 4.62 26.50 -13.07
C HIS A 96 4.45 25.31 -12.09
N GLY A 97 4.06 25.57 -10.84
CA GLY A 97 3.71 24.54 -9.84
C GLY A 97 4.88 23.96 -9.06
N GLY A 98 6.09 24.52 -9.17
CA GLY A 98 7.22 24.15 -8.32
C GLY A 98 7.02 24.65 -6.89
N ASN A 99 7.39 23.85 -5.89
CA ASN A 99 7.23 24.18 -4.47
C ASN A 99 8.55 24.19 -3.69
N THR A 100 9.64 23.74 -4.31
CA THR A 100 10.95 23.60 -3.66
C THR A 100 12.07 24.12 -4.56
N VAL A 101 13.10 24.70 -3.96
CA VAL A 101 14.32 25.11 -4.66
C VAL A 101 15.56 24.70 -3.88
N LEU A 102 16.58 24.23 -4.60
CA LEU A 102 17.96 24.13 -4.10
C LEU A 102 18.83 25.18 -4.80
N ASN A 103 19.45 26.07 -4.04
CA ASN A 103 20.15 27.22 -4.62
C ASN A 103 21.68 27.08 -4.58
N TYR A 104 22.35 27.45 -5.66
CA TYR A 104 23.79 27.76 -5.63
C TYR A 104 24.08 29.08 -4.93
N TRP A 105 25.25 29.15 -4.27
CA TRP A 105 25.65 30.28 -3.44
C TRP A 105 25.78 31.60 -4.21
N GLY A 106 26.21 31.49 -5.48
CA GLY A 106 26.29 32.60 -6.42
C GLY A 106 27.19 33.76 -6.00
N SER A 107 27.07 34.89 -6.73
CA SER A 107 27.91 36.09 -6.55
C SER A 107 27.21 37.24 -5.80
N THR A 108 25.99 37.01 -5.31
CA THR A 108 25.19 38.02 -4.61
C THR A 108 25.72 38.31 -3.20
N ASP A 109 25.31 39.41 -2.58
CA ASP A 109 25.68 39.78 -1.20
C ASP A 109 24.64 39.29 -0.18
N MET A 110 24.79 39.67 1.09
CA MET A 110 23.85 39.25 2.15
C MET A 110 22.42 39.76 1.90
N ALA A 111 22.28 40.99 1.39
CA ALA A 111 20.98 41.60 1.15
C ALA A 111 20.26 40.91 -0.02
N GLY A 112 20.99 40.58 -1.08
CA GLY A 112 20.42 39.81 -2.19
C GLY A 112 19.99 38.39 -1.79
N ARG A 113 20.75 37.71 -0.90
CA ARG A 113 20.33 36.40 -0.37
C ARG A 113 19.07 36.49 0.48
N MET A 114 18.97 37.50 1.35
CA MET A 114 17.73 37.72 2.12
C MET A 114 16.57 38.02 1.20
N HIS A 115 16.77 38.84 0.17
CA HIS A 115 15.73 39.12 -0.81
C HIS A 115 15.24 37.85 -1.51
N TYR A 116 16.14 36.95 -1.91
CA TYR A 116 15.74 35.65 -2.49
C TYR A 116 14.87 34.84 -1.53
N LEU A 117 15.29 34.74 -0.27
CA LEU A 117 14.54 33.99 0.74
C LEU A 117 13.18 34.65 1.06
N ASP A 118 13.12 35.98 1.10
CA ASP A 118 11.88 36.76 1.28
C ASP A 118 10.89 36.50 0.13
N GLU A 119 11.37 36.50 -1.13
CA GLU A 119 10.54 36.15 -2.30
C GLU A 119 10.05 34.71 -2.20
N ALA A 120 10.92 33.75 -1.84
CA ALA A 120 10.52 32.36 -1.65
C ALA A 120 9.44 32.21 -0.58
N ALA A 121 9.57 32.91 0.55
CA ALA A 121 8.56 32.90 1.61
C ALA A 121 7.23 33.51 1.14
N ALA A 122 7.26 34.58 0.35
CA ALA A 122 6.07 35.23 -0.19
C ALA A 122 5.28 34.31 -1.14
N HIS A 123 5.97 33.39 -1.81
CA HIS A 123 5.41 32.42 -2.75
C HIS A 123 5.23 31.01 -2.15
N GLY A 124 5.49 30.81 -0.85
CA GLY A 124 5.38 29.49 -0.23
C GLY A 124 6.40 28.46 -0.71
N ILE A 125 7.48 28.92 -1.37
CA ILE A 125 8.57 28.09 -1.87
C ILE A 125 9.52 27.72 -0.73
N GLN A 126 9.81 26.43 -0.61
CA GLN A 126 10.76 25.89 0.34
C GLN A 126 12.18 25.92 -0.24
N VAL A 127 13.15 26.42 0.52
CA VAL A 127 14.53 26.60 0.07
C VAL A 127 15.49 25.68 0.81
N ILE A 128 16.23 24.88 0.05
CA ILE A 128 17.45 24.21 0.45
C ILE A 128 18.62 25.12 0.07
N MET A 129 19.20 25.79 1.07
CA MET A 129 20.18 26.85 0.83
C MET A 129 21.60 26.27 0.83
N SER A 130 22.37 26.50 -0.23
CA SER A 130 23.80 26.18 -0.20
C SER A 130 24.57 26.98 0.84
N ILE A 131 25.62 26.37 1.36
CA ILE A 131 26.73 27.09 1.99
C ILE A 131 27.67 27.59 0.89
N ASP A 132 28.48 28.61 1.19
CA ASP A 132 29.56 29.02 0.30
C ASP A 132 30.48 27.83 -0.03
N GLU A 133 30.38 27.29 -1.23
CA GLU A 133 31.13 26.09 -1.58
C GLU A 133 32.64 26.34 -1.67
N THR A 134 33.07 27.61 -1.75
CA THR A 134 34.50 27.95 -1.83
C THR A 134 35.24 27.71 -0.51
N ILE A 135 34.52 27.73 0.62
CA ILE A 135 35.07 27.46 1.95
C ILE A 135 35.02 25.96 2.33
N ILE A 136 34.50 25.11 1.44
CA ILE A 136 34.53 23.65 1.54
C ILE A 136 35.28 23.11 0.31
N ASN A 137 36.60 23.00 0.43
CA ASN A 137 37.45 22.60 -0.69
C ASN A 137 38.49 21.54 -0.29
N ALA A 138 39.19 20.98 -1.28
CA ALA A 138 40.08 19.84 -1.08
C ALA A 138 41.43 20.19 -0.45
N THR A 139 41.84 21.46 -0.46
CA THR A 139 43.21 21.88 -0.14
C THR A 139 43.33 22.69 1.13
N ASP A 140 42.36 23.56 1.40
CA ASP A 140 42.36 24.44 2.56
C ASP A 140 41.52 23.84 3.70
N PRO A 141 41.85 24.13 4.97
CA PRO A 141 40.98 23.81 6.09
C PRO A 141 39.60 24.45 5.91
N VAL A 142 38.55 23.74 6.34
CA VAL A 142 37.18 24.27 6.36
C VAL A 142 37.13 25.56 7.19
N ASP A 143 36.56 26.63 6.63
CA ASP A 143 36.33 27.86 7.38
C ASP A 143 35.10 27.73 8.28
N VAL A 144 35.32 27.09 9.44
CA VAL A 144 34.29 26.80 10.45
C VAL A 144 33.56 28.07 10.88
N ASN A 145 34.27 29.18 11.10
CA ASN A 145 33.65 30.43 11.55
C ASN A 145 32.72 30.99 10.48
N ARG A 146 33.13 30.92 9.21
CA ARG A 146 32.28 31.39 8.11
C ARG A 146 31.02 30.53 7.94
N ILE A 147 31.12 29.21 8.12
CA ILE A 147 29.93 28.33 8.13
C ILE A 147 28.99 28.73 9.27
N LEU A 148 29.51 28.90 10.50
CA LEU A 148 28.70 29.32 11.64
C LEU A 148 28.03 30.68 11.41
N ASP A 149 28.74 31.65 10.85
CA ASP A 149 28.17 32.96 10.52
C ASP A 149 27.02 32.84 9.51
N ILE A 150 27.20 32.04 8.45
CA ILE A 150 26.16 31.81 7.43
C ILE A 150 24.94 31.14 8.08
N VAL A 151 25.14 30.04 8.80
CA VAL A 151 24.03 29.28 9.39
C VAL A 151 23.28 30.15 10.39
N ASN A 152 23.96 30.78 11.34
CA ASN A 152 23.31 31.65 12.32
C ASN A 152 22.58 32.86 11.68
N THR A 153 23.01 33.30 10.50
CA THR A 153 22.37 34.43 9.81
C THR A 153 21.02 34.03 9.20
N TYR A 154 20.92 32.86 8.57
CA TYR A 154 19.74 32.48 7.79
C TYR A 154 18.88 31.39 8.42
N ASN A 155 19.36 30.70 9.48
CA ASN A 155 18.70 29.51 10.03
C ASN A 155 17.24 29.74 10.44
N ASP A 156 16.87 30.93 10.87
CA ASP A 156 15.50 31.20 11.35
C ASP A 156 14.56 31.73 10.24
N HIS A 157 15.05 31.80 8.99
CA HIS A 157 14.22 32.27 7.87
C HIS A 157 13.09 31.27 7.55
N PRO A 158 11.83 31.72 7.38
CA PRO A 158 10.67 30.83 7.20
C PRO A 158 10.72 29.98 5.93
N ALA A 159 11.24 30.51 4.82
CA ALA A 159 11.41 29.72 3.58
C ALA A 159 12.50 28.65 3.66
N LEU A 160 13.46 28.78 4.58
CA LEU A 160 14.62 27.87 4.63
C LEU A 160 14.22 26.54 5.28
N VAL A 161 14.39 25.42 4.59
CA VAL A 161 14.04 24.09 5.10
C VAL A 161 15.25 23.15 5.22
N GLY A 162 16.37 23.47 4.58
CA GLY A 162 17.57 22.64 4.61
C GLY A 162 18.82 23.38 4.16
N TRP A 163 19.97 22.75 4.36
CA TRP A 163 21.28 23.27 3.97
C TRP A 163 21.90 22.37 2.91
N TYR A 164 22.60 22.93 1.93
CA TYR A 164 23.33 22.16 0.91
C TYR A 164 24.83 22.43 1.02
N THR A 165 25.62 21.36 1.11
CA THR A 165 27.05 21.48 1.41
C THR A 165 27.93 21.59 0.17
N ALA A 166 27.73 20.70 -0.81
CA ALA A 166 28.58 20.65 -1.97
C ALA A 166 27.94 19.90 -3.14
N ASP A 167 28.29 20.40 -4.32
CA ASP A 167 28.05 19.78 -5.61
C ASP A 167 29.17 18.79 -5.97
N GLU A 168 28.81 17.53 -6.19
CA GLU A 168 29.67 16.39 -6.54
C GLU A 168 31.06 16.37 -5.85
N PRO A 169 31.14 16.51 -4.51
CA PRO A 169 32.40 16.79 -3.81
C PRO A 169 33.47 15.71 -4.02
N TRP A 170 33.07 14.45 -4.14
CA TRP A 170 33.98 13.31 -4.27
C TRP A 170 34.59 13.19 -5.69
N TYR A 171 33.80 13.38 -6.75
CA TYR A 171 34.19 13.03 -8.11
C TYR A 171 35.08 14.11 -8.76
N GLY A 172 34.48 15.26 -9.11
CA GLY A 172 35.19 16.34 -9.81
C GLY A 172 36.13 17.13 -8.90
N ARG A 173 35.72 17.33 -7.65
CA ARG A 173 36.42 18.23 -6.70
C ARG A 173 37.40 17.51 -5.78
N ARG A 174 37.30 16.17 -5.67
CA ARG A 174 38.18 15.32 -4.84
C ARG A 174 38.26 15.78 -3.38
N ILE A 175 37.17 16.32 -2.85
CA ILE A 175 37.08 16.77 -1.46
C ILE A 175 37.09 15.52 -0.55
N PRO A 176 37.95 15.46 0.48
CA PRO A 176 38.00 14.32 1.39
C PRO A 176 36.74 14.24 2.29
N LEU A 177 36.37 13.01 2.69
CA LEU A 177 35.28 12.77 3.66
C LEU A 177 35.45 13.59 4.94
N ALA A 178 36.67 13.65 5.50
CA ALA A 178 36.92 14.40 6.74
C ALA A 178 36.58 15.90 6.60
N THR A 179 36.78 16.49 5.42
CA THR A 179 36.40 17.87 5.12
C THR A 179 34.88 18.01 5.10
N MET A 180 34.17 17.11 4.41
CA MET A 180 32.71 17.12 4.36
C MET A 180 32.09 16.91 5.74
N GLN A 181 32.63 15.99 6.53
CA GLN A 181 32.18 15.73 7.89
C GLN A 181 32.40 16.94 8.80
N THR A 182 33.52 17.65 8.66
CA THR A 182 33.76 18.89 9.42
C THR A 182 32.72 19.96 9.07
N ALA A 183 32.38 20.12 7.79
CA ALA A 183 31.34 21.07 7.37
C ALA A 183 29.96 20.67 7.92
N TYR A 184 29.59 19.40 7.80
CA TYR A 184 28.35 18.84 8.35
C TYR A 184 28.25 19.08 9.87
N ASP A 185 29.24 18.63 10.65
CA ASP A 185 29.26 18.77 12.11
C ASP A 185 29.16 20.24 12.53
N THR A 186 29.79 21.15 11.76
CA THR A 186 29.71 22.59 12.00
C THR A 186 28.28 23.11 11.82
N ILE A 187 27.60 22.74 10.73
CA ILE A 187 26.20 23.13 10.50
C ILE A 187 25.30 22.56 11.59
N LYS A 188 25.43 21.26 11.91
CA LYS A 188 24.60 20.58 12.92
C LYS A 188 24.84 21.09 14.34
N SER A 189 25.98 21.73 14.62
CA SER A 189 26.25 22.35 15.92
C SER A 189 25.31 23.52 16.26
N VAL A 190 24.68 24.13 15.25
CA VAL A 190 23.82 25.32 15.41
C VAL A 190 22.48 25.22 14.67
N SER A 191 22.28 24.22 13.81
CA SER A 191 21.03 24.01 13.04
C SER A 191 20.52 22.58 13.19
N THR A 192 19.22 22.44 13.44
CA THR A 192 18.53 21.14 13.41
C THR A 192 18.09 20.73 12.00
N LYS A 193 18.04 21.67 11.04
CA LYS A 193 17.59 21.42 9.65
C LYS A 193 18.47 20.36 8.96
N PRO A 194 17.91 19.58 8.02
CA PRO A 194 18.66 18.59 7.26
C PRO A 194 19.76 19.21 6.41
N VAL A 195 20.85 18.46 6.27
CA VAL A 195 21.99 18.80 5.42
C VAL A 195 22.04 17.87 4.21
N PHE A 196 22.07 18.47 3.03
CA PHE A 196 22.04 17.84 1.72
C PHE A 196 23.43 17.84 1.07
N ILE A 197 23.67 16.83 0.23
CA ILE A 197 24.87 16.65 -0.59
C ILE A 197 24.48 16.04 -1.94
N LEU A 198 25.04 16.51 -3.06
CA LEU A 198 24.82 15.88 -4.37
C LEU A 198 25.94 14.88 -4.67
N PHE A 199 25.56 13.70 -5.14
CA PHE A 199 26.48 12.72 -5.69
C PHE A 199 26.22 12.51 -7.17
N THR A 200 27.30 12.29 -7.92
CA THR A 200 27.20 11.75 -9.28
C THR A 200 26.77 10.30 -9.25
N GLU A 201 26.32 9.83 -10.41
CA GLU A 201 26.05 8.44 -10.66
C GLU A 201 27.27 7.55 -10.45
N TYR A 202 28.50 8.03 -10.68
CA TYR A 202 29.73 7.28 -10.39
C TYR A 202 29.90 6.95 -8.90
N ALA A 203 29.45 7.82 -8.01
CA ALA A 203 29.56 7.63 -6.57
C ALA A 203 28.80 6.38 -6.08
N MET A 204 27.78 5.97 -6.85
CA MET A 204 26.98 4.76 -6.60
C MET A 204 27.77 3.47 -6.91
N TYR A 205 28.84 3.54 -7.72
CA TYR A 205 29.60 2.36 -8.17
C TYR A 205 31.00 2.24 -7.56
N GLU A 206 31.71 3.35 -7.36
CA GLU A 206 33.18 3.33 -7.30
C GLU A 206 33.79 2.88 -5.95
N SER A 207 33.02 2.24 -5.07
CA SER A 207 33.56 1.70 -3.80
C SER A 207 32.69 0.59 -3.22
N THR A 208 33.29 -0.27 -2.38
CA THR A 208 32.57 -1.26 -1.58
C THR A 208 32.94 -1.08 -0.10
N PRO A 209 32.06 -0.48 0.72
CA PRO A 209 30.74 0.08 0.36
C PRO A 209 30.85 1.35 -0.49
N SER A 210 29.75 1.74 -1.17
CA SER A 210 29.68 2.90 -2.07
C SER A 210 29.94 4.23 -1.36
N ILE A 211 30.11 5.33 -2.11
CA ILE A 211 30.43 6.64 -1.53
C ILE A 211 29.31 7.17 -0.63
N PRO A 212 28.01 7.13 -1.00
CA PRO A 212 26.94 7.52 -0.10
C PRO A 212 27.00 6.75 1.24
N VAL A 213 27.18 5.43 1.19
CA VAL A 213 27.24 4.59 2.38
C VAL A 213 28.49 4.91 3.24
N LEU A 214 29.64 5.14 2.61
CA LEU A 214 30.86 5.54 3.31
C LEU A 214 30.74 6.94 3.95
N TRP A 215 29.96 7.83 3.34
CA TRP A 215 29.86 9.23 3.69
C TRP A 215 28.61 9.57 4.53
N LYS A 216 27.82 8.58 4.93
CA LYS A 216 26.53 8.76 5.64
C LYS A 216 26.55 9.58 6.94
N ASN A 217 27.73 9.85 7.50
CA ASN A 217 27.93 10.71 8.67
C ASN A 217 28.28 12.17 8.30
N ALA A 218 28.23 12.52 7.01
CA ALA A 218 28.52 13.86 6.50
C ALA A 218 27.31 14.52 5.81
N TYR A 219 26.13 13.89 5.90
CA TYR A 219 24.88 14.40 5.35
C TYR A 219 23.67 13.73 6.03
N ASP A 220 22.52 14.39 5.96
CA ASP A 220 21.22 13.85 6.40
C ASP A 220 20.42 13.28 5.22
N GLN A 221 20.54 13.87 4.03
CA GLN A 221 19.93 13.39 2.78
C GLN A 221 20.93 13.57 1.62
N PHE A 222 20.87 12.70 0.61
CA PHE A 222 21.68 12.88 -0.59
C PHE A 222 20.82 13.08 -1.84
N LEU A 223 21.38 13.74 -2.84
CA LEU A 223 20.79 13.89 -4.15
C LEU A 223 21.60 13.08 -5.17
N LEU A 224 20.95 12.61 -6.22
CA LEU A 224 21.59 12.02 -7.39
C LEU A 224 21.12 12.72 -8.65
N ASP A 225 22.04 13.19 -9.48
CA ASP A 225 21.74 13.70 -10.81
C ASP A 225 22.07 12.70 -11.92
N VAL A 226 21.10 12.50 -12.83
CA VAL A 226 21.29 11.67 -14.02
C VAL A 226 20.54 12.29 -15.18
N TYR A 227 21.27 12.63 -16.24
CA TYR A 227 20.73 13.36 -17.39
C TYR A 227 20.87 12.53 -18.69
N PRO A 228 19.81 11.81 -19.10
CA PRO A 228 19.87 10.90 -20.25
C PRO A 228 19.77 11.61 -21.61
N THR A 229 19.27 12.85 -21.67
CA THR A 229 18.93 13.49 -22.96
C THR A 229 20.11 14.17 -23.63
N ARG A 230 20.43 13.76 -24.86
CA ARG A 230 21.58 14.27 -25.63
C ARG A 230 21.19 14.83 -26.99
N THR A 231 21.94 15.84 -27.41
CA THR A 231 21.79 16.48 -28.72
C THR A 231 22.06 15.52 -29.86
N GLY A 232 21.19 15.52 -30.87
CA GLY A 232 21.29 14.66 -32.05
C GLY A 232 20.96 13.19 -31.79
N GLU A 233 20.44 12.86 -30.60
CA GLU A 233 20.01 11.51 -30.26
C GLU A 233 18.48 11.43 -30.20
N PRO A 234 17.87 10.31 -30.67
CA PRO A 234 16.42 10.11 -30.62
C PRO A 234 15.86 10.16 -29.19
N GLU A 235 14.54 10.36 -29.09
CA GLU A 235 13.79 10.19 -27.85
C GLU A 235 14.06 8.81 -27.23
N PHE A 236 14.22 8.76 -25.90
CA PHE A 236 14.44 7.54 -25.09
C PHE A 236 15.73 6.76 -25.33
N SER A 237 16.66 7.30 -26.11
CA SER A 237 17.90 6.61 -26.53
C SER A 237 18.88 6.23 -25.40
N ARG A 238 18.70 6.77 -24.18
CA ARG A 238 19.57 6.54 -23.01
C ARG A 238 18.83 6.23 -21.72
N LEU A 239 17.63 5.66 -21.81
CA LEU A 239 16.96 5.10 -20.62
C LEU A 239 17.61 3.78 -20.19
N GLU A 240 18.04 2.97 -21.16
CA GLU A 240 18.78 1.72 -20.98
C GLU A 240 20.02 1.75 -21.88
N TYR A 241 21.19 1.99 -21.30
CA TYR A 241 22.42 2.02 -22.08
C TYR A 241 23.56 1.38 -21.29
N GLU A 242 24.26 0.43 -21.90
CA GLU A 242 25.37 -0.24 -21.23
C GLU A 242 26.48 0.74 -20.86
N GLY A 243 26.74 0.84 -19.55
CA GLY A 243 27.87 1.57 -19.00
C GLY A 243 27.48 2.50 -17.86
N ARG A 244 28.47 2.77 -17.00
CA ARG A 244 28.30 3.66 -15.85
C ARG A 244 27.83 5.04 -16.31
N GLY A 245 26.76 5.52 -15.69
CA GLY A 245 26.18 6.83 -15.94
C GLY A 245 25.50 7.04 -17.28
N LYS A 246 25.01 5.95 -17.84
CA LYS A 246 24.29 5.97 -19.11
C LYS A 246 22.96 5.23 -19.03
N ASP A 247 22.72 4.50 -17.93
CA ASP A 247 21.52 3.74 -17.69
C ASP A 247 20.70 4.43 -16.60
N PHE A 248 19.84 5.36 -17.04
CA PHE A 248 19.01 6.15 -16.14
C PHE A 248 18.22 5.27 -15.17
N LYS A 249 17.59 4.20 -15.70
CA LYS A 249 16.72 3.35 -14.91
C LYS A 249 17.48 2.64 -13.80
N ALA A 250 18.62 2.06 -14.15
CA ALA A 250 19.43 1.35 -13.18
C ALA A 250 20.16 2.30 -12.21
N ASP A 251 20.47 3.55 -12.63
CA ASP A 251 21.09 4.54 -11.74
C ASP A 251 20.09 5.02 -10.67
N MET A 252 18.81 5.20 -11.01
CA MET A 252 17.76 5.49 -10.02
C MET A 252 17.54 4.33 -9.04
N GLN A 253 17.46 3.09 -9.55
CA GLN A 253 17.37 1.91 -8.70
C GLN A 253 18.56 1.80 -7.73
N ARG A 254 19.77 2.04 -8.22
CA ARG A 254 20.97 2.04 -7.37
C ARG A 254 20.93 3.13 -6.30
N ALA A 255 20.39 4.30 -6.61
CA ALA A 255 20.21 5.37 -5.63
C ALA A 255 19.33 4.89 -4.47
N HIS A 256 18.20 4.27 -4.79
CA HIS A 256 17.32 3.66 -3.80
C HIS A 256 18.03 2.59 -2.96
N GLU A 257 18.75 1.66 -3.60
CA GLU A 257 19.56 0.65 -2.89
C GLU A 257 20.59 1.29 -1.95
N GLN A 258 21.28 2.35 -2.40
CA GLN A 258 22.26 3.07 -1.56
C GLN A 258 21.58 3.83 -0.42
N SER A 259 20.36 4.32 -0.62
CA SER A 259 19.57 5.00 0.41
C SER A 259 19.25 4.08 1.57
N ILE A 260 18.86 2.83 1.28
CA ILE A 260 18.60 1.79 2.28
C ILE A 260 19.89 1.39 3.00
N LEU A 261 20.98 1.14 2.25
CA LEU A 261 22.26 0.76 2.85
C LEU A 261 22.89 1.87 3.70
N ALA A 262 22.68 3.14 3.32
CA ALA A 262 23.14 4.29 4.07
C ALA A 262 22.23 4.63 5.25
N ASP A 263 20.99 4.15 5.27
CA ASP A 263 19.91 4.57 6.17
C ASP A 263 19.69 6.10 6.09
N ARG A 264 19.51 6.58 4.85
CA ARG A 264 19.38 8.01 4.52
C ARG A 264 18.41 8.23 3.36
N PRO A 265 17.48 9.21 3.43
CA PRO A 265 16.67 9.60 2.28
C PRO A 265 17.49 10.06 1.08
N TRP A 266 16.90 9.96 -0.10
CA TRP A 266 17.51 10.40 -1.34
C TRP A 266 16.55 11.21 -2.23
N TRP A 267 17.12 12.08 -3.08
CA TRP A 267 16.38 12.93 -4.02
C TRP A 267 16.86 12.70 -5.45
N ALA A 268 15.93 12.72 -6.39
CA ALA A 268 16.25 12.66 -7.81
C ALA A 268 16.44 14.07 -8.39
N VAL A 269 17.52 14.28 -9.12
CA VAL A 269 17.76 15.51 -9.89
C VAL A 269 17.68 15.18 -11.37
N LEU A 270 16.60 15.63 -11.99
CA LEU A 270 16.19 15.30 -13.35
C LEU A 270 16.58 16.38 -14.36
N SER A 271 16.62 15.99 -15.63
CA SER A 271 16.95 16.89 -16.72
C SER A 271 15.84 17.92 -16.91
N GLY A 272 16.17 19.20 -16.73
CA GLY A 272 15.30 20.32 -17.11
C GLY A 272 16.07 21.35 -17.91
N TRP A 273 17.12 20.96 -18.64
CA TRP A 273 18.04 21.88 -19.33
C TRP A 273 18.54 21.37 -20.69
N GLY A 274 19.11 22.28 -21.47
CA GLY A 274 19.89 21.99 -22.67
C GLY A 274 21.05 22.98 -22.80
N SER A 275 22.01 22.72 -23.70
CA SER A 275 23.17 23.63 -23.84
C SER A 275 22.75 25.03 -24.32
N ASN A 276 23.32 26.07 -23.73
CA ASN A 276 23.08 27.45 -24.13
C ASN A 276 23.78 27.77 -25.47
N THR A 277 23.41 28.90 -26.06
CA THR A 277 24.09 29.40 -27.27
C THR A 277 25.60 29.59 -27.02
N GLY A 278 26.43 28.92 -27.80
CA GLY A 278 27.90 29.00 -27.70
C GLY A 278 28.54 28.08 -26.65
N GLU A 279 27.74 27.27 -25.96
CA GLU A 279 28.24 26.24 -25.04
C GLU A 279 28.67 24.98 -25.82
N SER A 280 29.75 24.32 -25.39
CA SER A 280 30.22 23.06 -25.99
C SER A 280 29.49 21.81 -25.48
N GLY A 281 28.45 21.97 -24.67
CA GLY A 281 27.68 20.88 -24.07
C GLY A 281 26.84 20.12 -25.10
N ASN A 282 26.54 18.85 -24.81
CA ASN A 282 25.78 17.96 -25.70
C ASN A 282 24.41 17.54 -25.11
N TYR A 283 23.79 18.41 -24.32
CA TYR A 283 22.48 18.18 -23.72
C TYR A 283 21.38 18.90 -24.49
N ARG A 284 20.21 18.27 -24.58
CA ARG A 284 18.98 18.86 -25.09
C ARG A 284 17.90 18.78 -24.02
N LEU A 285 16.93 19.67 -24.12
CA LEU A 285 15.71 19.58 -23.33
C LEU A 285 15.02 18.23 -23.59
N PRO A 286 14.51 17.55 -22.55
CA PRO A 286 13.74 16.32 -22.73
C PRO A 286 12.39 16.62 -23.37
N THR A 287 11.83 15.64 -24.07
CA THR A 287 10.42 15.71 -24.47
C THR A 287 9.50 15.57 -23.25
N TYR A 288 8.21 15.85 -23.42
CA TYR A 288 7.19 15.58 -22.40
C TYR A 288 7.25 14.12 -21.92
N ASN A 289 7.30 13.17 -22.84
CA ASN A 289 7.29 11.76 -22.49
C ASN A 289 8.58 11.31 -21.81
N GLU A 290 9.75 11.81 -22.23
CA GLU A 290 11.02 11.55 -21.55
C GLU A 290 11.03 12.08 -20.12
N SER A 291 10.59 13.33 -19.93
CA SER A 291 10.51 13.92 -18.60
C SER A 291 9.52 13.16 -17.72
N ARG A 292 8.31 12.89 -18.24
CA ARG A 292 7.25 12.17 -17.53
C ARG A 292 7.69 10.76 -17.13
N PHE A 293 8.29 10.00 -18.04
CA PHE A 293 8.84 8.69 -17.72
C PHE A 293 9.95 8.78 -16.66
N ALA A 294 10.90 9.71 -16.81
CA ALA A 294 11.98 9.88 -15.85
C ALA A 294 11.46 10.20 -14.43
N THR A 295 10.45 11.06 -14.32
CA THR A 295 9.81 11.42 -13.05
C THR A 295 9.14 10.22 -12.41
N TYR A 296 8.24 9.52 -13.10
CA TYR A 296 7.52 8.40 -12.51
C TYR A 296 8.41 7.17 -12.27
N TRP A 297 9.41 6.94 -13.13
CA TRP A 297 10.41 5.89 -12.87
C TRP A 297 11.19 6.22 -11.59
N SER A 298 11.59 7.48 -11.41
CA SER A 298 12.24 7.92 -10.18
C SER A 298 11.33 7.76 -8.97
N LEU A 299 10.06 8.19 -9.03
CA LEU A 299 9.09 7.99 -7.94
C LEU A 299 8.92 6.52 -7.54
N SER A 300 8.99 5.64 -8.54
CA SER A 300 8.97 4.20 -8.32
C SER A 300 10.20 3.68 -7.57
N GLU A 301 11.28 4.45 -7.49
CA GLU A 301 12.46 4.19 -6.66
C GLU A 301 12.43 4.97 -5.32
N GLU A 302 11.25 5.48 -4.93
CA GLU A 302 10.95 6.10 -3.64
C GLU A 302 11.93 7.21 -3.18
N PRO A 303 12.26 8.21 -4.03
CA PRO A 303 12.91 9.43 -3.59
C PRO A 303 11.97 10.21 -2.67
N THR A 304 12.53 11.04 -1.80
CA THR A 304 11.77 11.94 -0.93
C THR A 304 11.55 13.33 -1.51
N GLY A 305 12.07 13.58 -2.72
CA GLY A 305 11.84 14.80 -3.47
C GLY A 305 12.47 14.75 -4.86
N ILE A 306 11.99 15.62 -5.75
CA ILE A 306 12.43 15.74 -7.14
C ILE A 306 12.85 17.18 -7.42
N LEU A 307 14.03 17.36 -8.00
CA LEU A 307 14.49 18.64 -8.53
C LEU A 307 14.79 18.51 -10.02
N HIS A 308 14.68 19.63 -10.73
CA HIS A 308 15.16 19.75 -12.11
C HIS A 308 16.37 20.68 -12.14
N PHE A 309 17.37 20.32 -12.94
CA PHE A 309 18.51 21.20 -13.20
C PHE A 309 18.31 21.91 -14.53
N ALA A 310 18.35 23.25 -14.63
CA ALA A 310 18.25 24.25 -13.55
C ALA A 310 17.50 25.50 -14.06
N TYR A 311 16.73 26.16 -13.18
CA TYR A 311 15.74 27.17 -13.59
C TYR A 311 16.38 28.43 -14.16
N TYR A 312 17.41 29.02 -13.51
CA TYR A 312 18.15 30.17 -14.03
C TYR A 312 18.69 29.98 -15.46
N ARG A 313 18.86 28.73 -15.92
CA ARG A 313 19.24 28.42 -17.31
C ARG A 313 18.02 28.34 -18.22
N THR A 314 17.00 27.61 -17.78
CA THR A 314 15.85 27.25 -18.61
C THR A 314 14.80 28.35 -18.64
N GLY A 315 14.39 28.86 -17.48
CA GLY A 315 13.32 29.86 -17.35
C GLY A 315 13.70 31.27 -17.81
N GLN A 316 14.99 31.60 -17.84
CA GLN A 316 15.46 32.90 -18.36
C GLN A 316 15.66 32.91 -19.89
N GLY A 317 15.22 31.88 -20.61
CA GLY A 317 15.31 31.81 -22.08
C GLY A 317 16.75 31.65 -22.61
N SER A 318 17.67 31.14 -21.79
CA SER A 318 19.07 30.95 -22.21
C SER A 318 19.27 29.72 -23.09
N VAL A 319 18.36 28.74 -23.00
CA VAL A 319 18.34 27.55 -23.84
C VAL A 319 17.59 27.86 -25.14
N PRO A 320 18.25 27.93 -26.31
CA PRO A 320 17.61 28.30 -27.56
C PRO A 320 16.79 27.15 -28.14
N ALA A 321 15.78 27.48 -28.94
CA ALA A 321 15.03 26.52 -29.75
C ALA A 321 15.95 25.76 -30.72
N ARG A 322 15.70 24.45 -30.88
CA ARG A 322 16.48 23.55 -31.74
C ARG A 322 15.55 22.68 -32.59
N PRO A 323 15.11 23.16 -33.76
CA PRO A 323 14.09 22.50 -34.58
C PRO A 323 14.39 21.05 -35.01
N ASP A 324 15.67 20.66 -34.99
CA ASP A 324 16.13 19.32 -35.40
C ASP A 324 16.19 18.32 -34.22
N GLU A 325 15.97 18.77 -32.99
CA GLU A 325 15.95 17.92 -31.79
C GLU A 325 14.53 17.40 -31.49
N PRO A 326 14.38 16.26 -30.78
CA PRO A 326 13.08 15.72 -30.39
C PRO A 326 12.15 16.72 -29.70
N TYR A 327 12.67 17.56 -28.80
CA TYR A 327 11.97 18.75 -28.30
C TYR A 327 12.49 19.99 -29.03
N PRO A 328 11.67 20.66 -29.88
CA PRO A 328 12.18 21.65 -30.82
C PRO A 328 12.20 23.10 -30.30
N TYR A 329 11.53 23.38 -29.19
CA TYR A 329 11.32 24.74 -28.68
C TYR A 329 12.38 25.16 -27.66
N ASP A 330 12.31 26.42 -27.22
CA ASP A 330 13.26 26.99 -26.26
C ASP A 330 12.92 26.62 -24.82
N GLY A 331 13.79 27.01 -23.89
CA GLY A 331 13.62 26.69 -22.47
C GLY A 331 12.38 27.31 -21.83
N ALA A 332 11.94 28.49 -22.29
CA ALA A 332 10.74 29.12 -21.75
C ALA A 332 9.48 28.33 -22.12
N GLN A 333 9.35 27.95 -23.41
CA GLN A 333 8.24 27.10 -23.86
C GLN A 333 8.28 25.71 -23.22
N TRP A 334 9.47 25.20 -22.88
CA TRP A 334 9.60 23.90 -22.20
C TRP A 334 8.98 23.90 -20.80
N LEU A 335 9.04 25.03 -20.08
CA LEU A 335 8.38 25.14 -18.78
C LEU A 335 6.86 24.94 -18.92
N ASP A 336 6.24 25.58 -19.92
CA ASP A 336 4.81 25.46 -20.21
C ASP A 336 4.45 24.06 -20.73
N ASP A 337 5.21 23.55 -21.70
CA ASP A 337 4.88 22.31 -22.42
C ASP A 337 5.16 21.04 -21.60
N VAL A 338 6.14 21.11 -20.69
CA VAL A 338 6.70 19.93 -20.03
C VAL A 338 6.66 20.01 -18.51
N TYR A 339 7.21 21.06 -17.92
CA TYR A 339 7.32 21.10 -16.46
C TYR A 339 5.98 21.38 -15.77
N GLU A 340 5.23 22.39 -16.21
CA GLU A 340 3.94 22.76 -15.62
C GLU A 340 2.95 21.58 -15.56
N PRO A 341 2.65 20.87 -16.67
CA PRO A 341 1.75 19.72 -16.61
C PRO A 341 2.29 18.61 -15.69
N GLN A 342 3.60 18.34 -15.72
CA GLN A 342 4.21 17.32 -14.86
C GLN A 342 4.13 17.71 -13.37
N ALA A 343 4.43 18.96 -13.02
CA ALA A 343 4.32 19.46 -11.66
C ALA A 343 2.87 19.40 -11.16
N ALA A 344 1.89 19.68 -12.03
CA ALA A 344 0.47 19.55 -11.69
C ALA A 344 0.07 18.09 -11.38
N GLU A 345 0.59 17.11 -12.13
CA GLU A 345 0.38 15.68 -11.82
C GLU A 345 0.95 15.34 -10.43
N ILE A 346 2.20 15.73 -10.15
CA ILE A 346 2.86 15.41 -8.88
C ILE A 346 2.20 16.13 -7.70
N ASN A 347 1.77 17.38 -7.87
CA ASN A 347 1.03 18.11 -6.84
C ASN A 347 -0.34 17.47 -6.56
N THR A 348 -0.98 16.86 -7.56
CA THR A 348 -2.24 16.11 -7.39
C THR A 348 -2.01 14.82 -6.60
N LEU A 349 -0.95 14.09 -6.92
CA LEU A 349 -0.60 12.82 -6.25
C LEU A 349 0.17 13.00 -4.94
N GLY A 350 0.62 14.22 -4.64
CA GLY A 350 1.64 14.51 -3.64
C GLY A 350 1.39 13.89 -2.26
N PRO A 351 0.20 14.07 -1.65
CA PRO A 351 -0.12 13.45 -0.37
C PRO A 351 -0.06 11.92 -0.40
N ALA A 352 -0.46 11.29 -1.51
CA ALA A 352 -0.43 9.84 -1.67
C ALA A 352 0.99 9.32 -1.86
N VAL A 353 1.80 10.00 -2.68
CA VAL A 353 3.21 9.63 -2.90
C VAL A 353 4.02 9.79 -1.62
N GLN A 354 3.81 10.86 -0.86
CA GLN A 354 4.47 11.06 0.45
C GLN A 354 4.12 9.99 1.48
N ASN A 355 2.88 9.45 1.43
CA ASN A 355 2.45 8.39 2.32
C ASN A 355 3.12 7.04 2.00
N GLY A 356 3.81 6.93 0.86
CA GLY A 356 4.49 5.74 0.43
C GLY A 356 3.57 4.74 -0.29
N LYS A 357 4.20 3.68 -0.81
CA LYS A 357 3.50 2.67 -1.60
C LYS A 357 2.70 1.72 -0.71
N VAL A 358 1.54 1.32 -1.20
CA VAL A 358 0.76 0.21 -0.64
C VAL A 358 1.36 -1.09 -1.19
N THR A 359 2.10 -1.81 -0.34
CA THR A 359 2.76 -3.06 -0.73
C THR A 359 1.72 -4.13 -1.06
N GLY A 360 1.97 -4.91 -2.12
CA GLY A 360 1.09 -6.03 -2.52
C GLY A 360 -0.23 -5.63 -3.18
N ALA A 361 -0.55 -4.34 -3.26
CA ALA A 361 -1.87 -3.85 -3.69
C ALA A 361 -2.23 -4.12 -5.15
N ALA A 362 -1.25 -4.35 -6.02
CA ALA A 362 -1.49 -4.68 -7.42
C ALA A 362 -0.38 -5.56 -7.98
N SER A 363 -0.74 -6.43 -8.92
CA SER A 363 0.19 -7.24 -9.69
C SER A 363 -0.13 -7.17 -11.18
N VAL A 364 0.85 -7.52 -12.01
CA VAL A 364 0.73 -7.57 -13.47
C VAL A 364 1.10 -8.95 -14.00
N ASN A 365 0.58 -9.27 -15.18
CA ASN A 365 0.88 -10.52 -15.88
C ASN A 365 2.13 -10.46 -16.79
N THR A 366 2.88 -9.36 -16.77
CA THR A 366 4.13 -9.19 -17.53
C THR A 366 5.19 -8.50 -16.68
N PRO A 367 6.49 -8.88 -16.78
CA PRO A 367 7.57 -8.14 -16.14
C PRO A 367 7.88 -6.80 -16.82
N ASP A 368 7.34 -6.57 -18.02
CA ASP A 368 7.66 -5.40 -18.85
C ASP A 368 6.94 -4.12 -18.39
N VAL A 369 5.88 -4.25 -17.57
CA VAL A 369 5.14 -3.13 -17.00
C VAL A 369 5.32 -3.13 -15.49
N ARG A 370 5.63 -1.96 -14.92
CA ARG A 370 5.70 -1.77 -13.47
C ARG A 370 4.39 -1.19 -12.95
N THR A 371 4.06 -1.52 -11.70
CA THR A 371 2.88 -1.01 -11.00
C THR A 371 3.23 -0.58 -9.59
N ASP A 372 2.82 0.62 -9.22
CA ASP A 372 2.85 1.11 -7.84
C ASP A 372 1.46 1.64 -7.47
N VAL A 373 1.00 1.30 -6.27
CA VAL A 373 -0.25 1.83 -5.73
C VAL A 373 0.07 2.77 -4.57
N TYR A 374 -0.58 3.92 -4.56
CA TYR A 374 -0.47 4.92 -3.51
C TYR A 374 -1.86 5.21 -2.94
N GLN A 375 -1.94 5.48 -1.64
CA GLN A 375 -3.16 5.94 -0.99
C GLN A 375 -2.96 7.34 -0.44
N ASP A 376 -3.86 8.26 -0.81
CA ASP A 376 -3.93 9.56 -0.16
C ASP A 376 -4.49 9.38 1.27
N PRO A 377 -3.73 9.70 2.32
CA PRO A 377 -4.18 9.52 3.70
C PRO A 377 -5.34 10.46 4.07
N ASN A 378 -5.49 11.59 3.38
CA ASN A 378 -6.52 12.59 3.65
C ASN A 378 -7.84 12.26 2.95
N THR A 379 -7.78 11.95 1.66
CA THR A 379 -8.99 11.69 0.86
C THR A 379 -9.37 10.22 0.80
N ARG A 380 -8.47 9.31 1.23
CA ARG A 380 -8.58 7.86 1.12
C ARG A 380 -8.68 7.33 -0.32
N LYS A 381 -8.39 8.18 -1.32
CA LYS A 381 -8.30 7.79 -2.73
C LYS A 381 -7.09 6.90 -2.97
N TYR A 382 -7.22 6.00 -3.93
CA TYR A 382 -6.15 5.13 -4.38
C TYR A 382 -5.74 5.48 -5.80
N TYR A 383 -4.44 5.60 -6.01
CA TYR A 383 -3.84 5.90 -7.30
C TYR A 383 -2.96 4.72 -7.71
N LEU A 384 -3.22 4.18 -8.90
CA LEU A 384 -2.37 3.17 -9.52
C LEU A 384 -1.52 3.86 -10.58
N VAL A 385 -0.21 3.88 -10.38
CA VAL A 385 0.78 4.38 -11.35
C VAL A 385 1.37 3.17 -12.06
N THR A 386 1.41 3.24 -13.40
CA THR A 386 1.87 2.13 -14.24
C THR A 386 2.84 2.62 -15.30
N LEU A 387 3.91 1.87 -15.55
CA LEU A 387 4.97 2.27 -16.46
C LEU A 387 5.36 1.11 -17.38
N ASN A 388 5.26 1.31 -18.70
CA ASN A 388 5.91 0.40 -19.64
C ASN A 388 7.42 0.64 -19.60
N SER A 389 8.20 -0.41 -19.34
CA SER A 389 9.64 -0.30 -19.18
C SER A 389 10.42 -0.60 -20.47
N THR A 390 9.74 -0.81 -21.60
CA THR A 390 10.34 -1.27 -22.86
C THR A 390 10.23 -0.24 -23.99
N THR A 391 10.98 -0.50 -25.06
CA THR A 391 10.87 0.23 -26.34
C THR A 391 9.67 -0.20 -27.19
N GLY A 392 8.90 -1.20 -26.74
CA GLY A 392 7.78 -1.79 -27.47
C GLY A 392 6.42 -1.27 -26.98
N SER A 393 5.36 -1.66 -27.68
CA SER A 393 4.00 -1.51 -27.14
C SER A 393 3.67 -2.76 -26.34
N GLU A 394 3.10 -2.58 -25.15
CA GLU A 394 2.77 -3.65 -24.23
C GLU A 394 1.28 -3.63 -23.87
N THR A 395 0.67 -4.81 -23.77
CA THR A 395 -0.70 -4.97 -23.25
C THR A 395 -0.64 -5.85 -22.03
N THR A 396 -1.13 -5.34 -20.89
CA THR A 396 -1.06 -6.05 -19.62
C THR A 396 -2.40 -6.05 -18.90
N THR A 397 -2.62 -7.09 -18.11
CA THR A 397 -3.74 -7.20 -17.18
C THR A 397 -3.23 -6.94 -15.77
N PHE A 398 -3.83 -5.94 -15.12
CA PHE A 398 -3.63 -5.59 -13.74
C PHE A 398 -4.58 -6.42 -12.88
N SER A 399 -4.09 -7.00 -11.79
CA SER A 399 -4.89 -7.60 -10.73
C SER A 399 -4.72 -6.76 -9.47
N LEU A 400 -5.83 -6.33 -8.89
CA LEU A 400 -5.84 -5.51 -7.68
C LEU A 400 -6.11 -6.40 -6.47
N ASP A 401 -5.25 -6.28 -5.48
CA ASP A 401 -5.36 -6.95 -4.18
C ASP A 401 -5.42 -5.90 -3.07
N LEU A 402 -6.52 -5.14 -3.08
CA LEU A 402 -6.71 -3.98 -2.22
C LEU A 402 -7.82 -4.24 -1.19
N PRO A 403 -7.62 -3.90 0.09
CA PRO A 403 -8.56 -4.21 1.15
C PRO A 403 -9.90 -3.46 1.00
N GLY A 404 -10.99 -4.23 1.19
CA GLY A 404 -12.37 -3.74 1.31
C GLY A 404 -13.04 -3.36 -0.02
N ARG A 405 -14.22 -3.97 -0.25
CA ARG A 405 -15.16 -3.83 -1.40
C ARG A 405 -14.59 -4.18 -2.78
N GLU A 406 -15.48 -4.59 -3.68
CA GLU A 406 -15.16 -4.73 -5.10
C GLU A 406 -14.77 -3.36 -5.70
N TRP A 407 -13.64 -3.33 -6.38
CA TRP A 407 -13.20 -2.21 -7.20
C TRP A 407 -13.91 -2.28 -8.55
N ILE A 408 -14.50 -1.17 -8.99
CA ILE A 408 -15.41 -1.18 -10.15
C ILE A 408 -14.84 -0.47 -11.38
N SER A 409 -13.91 0.46 -11.19
CA SER A 409 -13.30 1.16 -12.31
C SER A 409 -11.92 1.72 -11.99
N ALA A 410 -11.13 1.85 -13.06
CA ALA A 410 -9.89 2.60 -13.11
C ALA A 410 -10.12 3.80 -14.04
N THR A 411 -10.01 5.01 -13.51
CA THR A 411 -10.18 6.25 -14.27
C THR A 411 -8.83 6.84 -14.61
N PRO A 412 -8.40 6.85 -15.89
CA PRO A 412 -7.18 7.55 -16.30
C PRO A 412 -7.27 9.03 -15.96
N LEU A 413 -6.21 9.58 -15.36
CA LEU A 413 -6.23 10.96 -14.83
C LEU A 413 -5.62 11.99 -15.78
N PHE A 414 -4.51 11.64 -16.44
CA PHE A 414 -3.65 12.64 -17.08
C PHE A 414 -3.41 12.39 -18.57
N GLU A 415 -3.72 11.18 -19.06
CA GLU A 415 -3.41 10.72 -20.41
C GLU A 415 -4.45 11.18 -21.46
N GLY A 416 -5.02 12.37 -21.26
CA GLY A 416 -6.08 12.94 -22.10
C GLY A 416 -7.46 12.32 -21.85
N ALA A 417 -8.39 12.54 -22.80
CA ALA A 417 -9.78 12.08 -22.70
C ALA A 417 -9.92 10.58 -22.97
N ARG A 418 -9.33 9.76 -22.10
CA ARG A 418 -9.43 8.31 -22.14
C ARG A 418 -10.71 7.84 -21.43
N PRO A 419 -11.35 6.75 -21.90
CA PRO A 419 -12.52 6.22 -21.24
C PRO A 419 -12.16 5.63 -19.88
N VAL A 420 -13.10 5.71 -18.94
CA VAL A 420 -13.06 4.95 -17.68
C VAL A 420 -13.03 3.46 -18.02
N ILE A 421 -12.12 2.73 -17.41
CA ILE A 421 -11.94 1.29 -17.64
C ILE A 421 -12.67 0.53 -16.53
N PRO A 422 -13.64 -0.34 -16.86
CA PRO A 422 -14.30 -1.17 -15.86
C PRO A 422 -13.34 -2.22 -15.30
N ILE A 423 -13.41 -2.43 -13.98
CA ILE A 423 -12.71 -3.50 -13.29
C ILE A 423 -13.69 -4.65 -13.13
N THR A 424 -13.28 -5.86 -13.53
CA THR A 424 -14.10 -7.08 -13.44
C THR A 424 -13.28 -8.14 -12.71
N ASN A 425 -13.85 -8.71 -11.64
CA ASN A 425 -13.15 -9.68 -10.78
C ASN A 425 -11.79 -9.16 -10.28
N GLY A 426 -11.74 -7.89 -9.86
CA GLY A 426 -10.50 -7.25 -9.41
C GLY A 426 -9.45 -7.00 -10.51
N GLN A 427 -9.79 -7.20 -11.79
CA GLN A 427 -8.86 -7.07 -12.90
C GLN A 427 -9.30 -6.06 -13.95
N PHE A 428 -8.33 -5.41 -14.61
CA PHE A 428 -8.55 -4.67 -15.85
C PHE A 428 -7.33 -4.75 -16.75
N THR A 429 -7.52 -4.50 -18.05
CA THR A 429 -6.45 -4.57 -19.06
C THR A 429 -6.26 -3.22 -19.71
N ASP A 430 -5.00 -2.86 -19.97
CA ASP A 430 -4.68 -1.66 -20.74
C ASP A 430 -3.46 -1.86 -21.67
N THR A 431 -3.30 -0.96 -22.63
CA THR A 431 -2.24 -0.97 -23.64
C THR A 431 -1.40 0.29 -23.58
N PHE A 432 -0.08 0.10 -23.61
CA PHE A 432 0.94 1.14 -23.50
C PHE A 432 1.77 1.19 -24.78
N SER A 433 2.19 2.37 -25.15
CA SER A 433 3.28 2.62 -26.09
C SER A 433 4.64 2.61 -25.36
N GLN A 434 5.74 2.75 -26.12
CA GLN A 434 7.09 2.70 -25.55
C GLN A 434 7.25 3.70 -24.40
N TYR A 435 7.78 3.24 -23.27
CA TYR A 435 8.03 4.08 -22.09
C TYR A 435 6.83 4.94 -21.64
N GLU A 436 5.61 4.51 -21.94
CA GLU A 436 4.41 5.25 -21.58
C GLU A 436 4.07 5.03 -20.11
N VAL A 437 3.57 6.11 -19.47
CA VAL A 437 3.11 6.10 -18.09
C VAL A 437 1.60 6.33 -18.09
N HIS A 438 0.85 5.48 -17.39
CA HIS A 438 -0.55 5.75 -17.09
C HIS A 438 -0.78 5.85 -15.58
N VAL A 439 -1.60 6.81 -15.18
CA VAL A 439 -2.05 6.98 -13.79
C VAL A 439 -3.57 6.86 -13.72
N TYR A 440 -4.04 5.96 -12.85
CA TYR A 440 -5.47 5.76 -12.63
C TYR A 440 -5.86 6.17 -11.22
N GLU A 441 -6.97 6.87 -11.08
CA GLU A 441 -7.75 6.86 -9.82
C GLU A 441 -8.58 5.58 -9.80
N LEU A 442 -8.35 4.74 -8.79
CA LEU A 442 -9.12 3.52 -8.58
C LEU A 442 -10.39 3.86 -7.81
N GLN A 443 -11.53 3.43 -8.34
CA GLN A 443 -12.84 3.68 -7.74
C GLN A 443 -13.39 2.38 -7.14
N LYS A 444 -13.67 2.42 -5.84
CA LYS A 444 -14.45 1.37 -5.17
C LYS A 444 -15.89 1.40 -5.65
N ALA A 445 -16.58 0.26 -5.57
CA ALA A 445 -18.04 0.25 -5.59
C ALA A 445 -18.55 1.21 -4.50
N THR A 446 -19.07 2.35 -4.94
CA THR A 446 -19.75 3.28 -4.05
C THR A 446 -21.11 2.68 -3.75
N SER A 447 -21.31 2.16 -2.53
CA SER A 447 -22.66 2.00 -1.97
C SER A 447 -23.20 3.33 -1.42
N ARG A 448 -22.57 4.47 -1.76
CA ARG A 448 -23.06 5.80 -1.41
C ARG A 448 -24.13 6.24 -2.39
N HIS A 449 -25.38 6.23 -1.97
CA HIS A 449 -26.38 7.08 -2.59
C HIS A 449 -26.89 8.06 -1.55
N GLU A 450 -26.66 9.35 -1.79
CA GLU A 450 -27.17 10.46 -0.98
C GLU A 450 -28.71 10.53 -1.02
N ASN A 451 -29.36 9.85 -1.99
CA ASN A 451 -30.81 9.77 -2.13
C ASN A 451 -31.26 8.70 -3.14
N PHE A 452 -32.35 7.99 -2.79
CA PHE A 452 -33.04 6.98 -3.60
C PHE A 452 -33.56 7.49 -4.96
N GLU A 453 -33.72 8.80 -5.13
CA GLU A 453 -34.29 9.43 -6.33
C GLU A 453 -33.39 9.36 -7.57
N GLN A 454 -32.12 8.96 -7.43
CA GLN A 454 -31.18 8.81 -8.54
C GLN A 454 -31.27 7.44 -9.26
N TYR A 455 -32.21 6.60 -8.83
CA TYR A 455 -32.42 5.27 -9.37
C TYR A 455 -33.60 5.20 -10.33
N SER A 456 -33.53 4.27 -11.28
CA SER A 456 -34.71 3.87 -12.06
C SER A 456 -35.48 2.80 -11.28
N GLN A 457 -36.76 3.05 -11.02
CA GLN A 457 -37.64 2.06 -10.40
C GLN A 457 -37.71 0.79 -11.27
N THR A 458 -37.59 -0.36 -10.61
CA THR A 458 -37.79 -1.68 -11.21
C THR A 458 -38.77 -2.48 -10.36
N THR A 459 -39.48 -3.41 -10.99
CA THR A 459 -40.26 -4.45 -10.30
C THR A 459 -39.52 -5.77 -10.24
N ALA A 460 -38.34 -5.87 -10.86
CA ALA A 460 -37.53 -7.08 -10.93
C ALA A 460 -36.28 -6.97 -10.04
N TRP A 461 -36.19 -7.83 -9.02
CA TRP A 461 -34.93 -8.16 -8.37
C TRP A 461 -34.06 -8.95 -9.37
N ASN A 462 -32.86 -8.45 -9.63
CA ASN A 462 -31.80 -9.07 -10.42
C ASN A 462 -30.74 -9.53 -9.42
N PRO A 463 -30.84 -10.79 -8.98
CA PRO A 463 -30.00 -11.29 -7.91
C PRO A 463 -28.54 -11.39 -8.37
N THR A 464 -27.61 -11.12 -7.45
CA THR A 464 -26.17 -11.31 -7.66
C THR A 464 -25.78 -12.80 -7.63
N LEU A 465 -26.60 -13.65 -7.02
CA LEU A 465 -26.44 -15.11 -6.97
C LEU A 465 -27.78 -15.83 -7.26
N GLY A 466 -27.74 -17.09 -7.67
CA GLY A 466 -28.96 -17.86 -7.91
C GLY A 466 -29.80 -18.03 -6.63
N GLY A 467 -31.09 -17.69 -6.68
CA GLY A 467 -32.05 -17.95 -5.59
C GLY A 467 -32.28 -16.79 -4.62
N GLU A 468 -31.71 -15.60 -4.84
CA GLU A 468 -32.01 -14.43 -4.02
C GLU A 468 -33.34 -13.79 -4.47
N GLY A 469 -34.17 -13.37 -3.51
CA GLY A 469 -35.42 -12.65 -3.79
C GLY A 469 -35.99 -11.97 -2.56
N TRP A 470 -36.70 -10.86 -2.78
CA TRP A 470 -37.48 -10.20 -1.74
C TRP A 470 -38.92 -10.71 -1.79
N THR A 471 -39.36 -11.36 -0.73
CA THR A 471 -40.73 -11.82 -0.58
C THR A 471 -41.38 -11.05 0.56
N VAL A 472 -42.46 -10.33 0.25
CA VAL A 472 -43.26 -9.65 1.28
C VAL A 472 -44.18 -10.69 1.90
N ALA A 473 -43.83 -11.28 3.05
CA ALA A 473 -44.75 -12.20 3.71
C ALA A 473 -45.77 -11.42 4.53
N SER A 474 -47.02 -11.48 4.07
CA SER A 474 -48.19 -11.02 4.80
C SER A 474 -48.67 -12.13 5.74
N GLU A 475 -48.37 -12.02 7.04
CA GLU A 475 -48.98 -12.89 8.06
C GLU A 475 -49.56 -12.09 9.23
N THR A 476 -50.25 -10.98 8.95
CA THR A 476 -51.43 -10.57 9.73
C THR A 476 -52.18 -9.54 8.89
N SER A 477 -53.50 -9.63 8.89
CA SER A 477 -54.42 -8.87 8.03
C SER A 477 -54.38 -7.36 8.27
N ASP A 478 -53.51 -6.64 7.56
CA ASP A 478 -53.83 -5.39 6.81
C ASP A 478 -52.60 -5.01 5.94
N PRO A 479 -52.71 -4.83 4.61
CA PRO A 479 -51.58 -4.50 3.76
C PRO A 479 -51.41 -2.99 3.64
N ALA A 480 -50.26 -2.44 4.07
CA ALA A 480 -49.86 -1.07 3.74
C ALA A 480 -48.36 -0.86 4.09
N ASN A 481 -47.50 -0.15 3.35
CA ASN A 481 -47.58 0.55 2.06
C ASN A 481 -46.21 0.44 1.32
N SER A 482 -46.10 0.98 0.10
CA SER A 482 -45.16 0.62 -0.99
C SER A 482 -43.73 0.16 -0.65
N HIS A 483 -43.30 -0.95 -1.25
CA HIS A 483 -41.88 -1.27 -1.44
C HIS A 483 -41.43 -0.83 -2.85
N GLN A 484 -40.18 -0.40 -2.99
CA GLN A 484 -39.59 -0.05 -4.30
C GLN A 484 -38.22 -0.72 -4.41
N ILE A 485 -37.98 -1.41 -5.52
CA ILE A 485 -36.65 -1.88 -5.91
C ILE A 485 -36.11 -0.90 -6.94
N SER A 486 -34.87 -0.51 -6.76
CA SER A 486 -34.19 0.49 -7.56
C SER A 486 -32.85 -0.05 -8.04
N ILE A 487 -32.54 0.05 -9.34
CA ILE A 487 -31.26 -0.42 -9.92
C ILE A 487 -30.37 0.78 -10.25
N GLY A 488 -29.09 0.69 -9.88
CA GLY A 488 -28.11 1.72 -10.15
C GLY A 488 -28.07 2.13 -11.63
N SER A 489 -27.72 3.39 -11.87
CA SER A 489 -27.42 3.91 -13.21
C SER A 489 -25.94 4.32 -13.28
N GLY A 490 -25.40 4.58 -14.48
CA GLY A 490 -24.01 5.05 -14.62
C GLY A 490 -22.93 3.99 -14.37
N GLY A 491 -23.24 2.70 -14.54
CA GLY A 491 -22.28 1.60 -14.35
C GLY A 491 -22.38 0.91 -12.98
N ASN A 492 -23.23 1.40 -12.07
CA ASN A 492 -23.55 0.69 -10.83
C ASN A 492 -24.62 -0.41 -11.09
N SER A 493 -24.30 -1.67 -10.79
CA SER A 493 -25.21 -2.82 -10.89
C SER A 493 -25.92 -3.18 -9.58
N THR A 494 -25.66 -2.47 -8.47
CA THR A 494 -26.30 -2.77 -7.19
C THR A 494 -27.77 -2.42 -7.19
N GLN A 495 -28.56 -3.20 -6.45
CA GLN A 495 -29.99 -3.00 -6.27
C GLN A 495 -30.29 -2.58 -4.83
N VAL A 496 -31.00 -1.48 -4.67
CA VAL A 496 -31.44 -1.00 -3.36
C VAL A 496 -32.92 -1.35 -3.18
N TYR A 497 -33.23 -1.95 -2.03
CA TYR A 497 -34.59 -2.22 -1.59
C TYR A 497 -35.03 -1.12 -0.61
N ARG A 498 -36.10 -0.39 -0.94
CA ARG A 498 -36.70 0.61 -0.06
C ARG A 498 -38.01 0.11 0.51
N ALA A 499 -38.10 0.13 1.83
CA ALA A 499 -39.30 -0.13 2.60
C ALA A 499 -39.85 1.18 3.19
N ASP A 500 -41.15 1.42 3.06
CA ASP A 500 -41.84 2.60 3.57
C ASP A 500 -43.14 2.22 4.30
N SER A 501 -43.06 2.16 5.63
CA SER A 501 -44.20 1.89 6.52
C SER A 501 -44.69 3.16 7.26
N SER A 502 -44.25 4.34 6.83
CA SER A 502 -44.47 5.62 7.54
C SER A 502 -45.92 6.08 7.65
N SER A 503 -46.84 5.41 6.94
CA SER A 503 -48.23 5.85 6.78
C SER A 503 -49.24 5.15 7.70
N ASP A 504 -48.89 4.03 8.33
CA ASP A 504 -49.80 3.26 9.21
C ASP A 504 -49.17 2.89 10.57
N GLY A 505 -47.86 3.10 10.75
CA GLY A 505 -47.14 2.78 11.99
C GLY A 505 -46.96 1.29 12.23
N GLN A 506 -47.25 0.44 11.25
CA GLN A 506 -47.03 -1.00 11.33
C GLN A 506 -45.62 -1.37 10.88
N ASN A 507 -45.16 -2.56 11.29
CA ASN A 507 -43.89 -3.11 10.83
C ASN A 507 -44.07 -3.67 9.42
N MET A 508 -43.17 -3.30 8.49
CA MET A 508 -42.97 -4.04 7.26
C MET A 508 -42.01 -5.20 7.50
N LEU A 509 -42.44 -6.38 7.06
CA LEU A 509 -41.62 -7.60 7.04
C LEU A 509 -41.20 -7.87 5.59
N ALA A 510 -39.89 -7.81 5.35
CA ALA A 510 -39.29 -8.26 4.11
C ALA A 510 -38.52 -9.54 4.40
N TYR A 511 -38.89 -10.62 3.75
CA TYR A 511 -38.18 -11.89 3.82
C TYR A 511 -37.22 -11.93 2.65
N TRP A 512 -35.97 -12.22 2.95
CA TRP A 512 -35.02 -12.60 1.93
C TRP A 512 -34.98 -14.12 1.89
N ASP A 513 -35.66 -14.67 0.89
CA ASP A 513 -35.79 -16.11 0.70
C ASP A 513 -34.56 -16.62 -0.03
N ARG A 514 -33.67 -17.28 0.69
CA ARG A 514 -32.65 -18.16 0.12
C ARG A 514 -32.41 -19.31 1.07
N THR A 515 -32.22 -20.51 0.53
CA THR A 515 -31.52 -21.61 1.22
C THR A 515 -30.08 -21.16 1.47
N ILE A 516 -29.76 -20.77 2.71
CA ILE A 516 -28.41 -20.34 3.10
C ILE A 516 -27.45 -21.51 2.84
N PRO A 517 -26.24 -21.29 2.27
CA PRO A 517 -25.21 -22.33 2.05
C PRO A 517 -24.69 -23.03 3.32
N ASP A 518 -25.39 -22.89 4.44
CA ASP A 518 -24.90 -23.13 5.80
C ASP A 518 -24.76 -24.59 6.18
N ALA A 519 -25.46 -25.50 5.49
CA ALA A 519 -25.49 -26.91 5.87
C ALA A 519 -24.11 -27.59 5.83
N ASP A 520 -23.14 -27.01 5.11
CA ASP A 520 -21.80 -27.59 4.89
C ASP A 520 -20.65 -26.68 5.36
N ALA A 521 -20.92 -25.47 5.89
CA ALA A 521 -19.90 -24.47 6.23
C ALA A 521 -19.70 -24.33 7.75
N ASP A 522 -18.46 -24.45 8.22
CA ASP A 522 -18.11 -24.35 9.65
C ASP A 522 -18.41 -22.95 10.24
N MET A 523 -18.19 -21.89 9.46
CA MET A 523 -18.53 -20.52 9.86
C MET A 523 -19.02 -19.70 8.68
N THR A 524 -20.00 -18.82 8.93
CA THR A 524 -20.49 -17.88 7.91
C THR A 524 -20.51 -16.45 8.42
N ARG A 525 -20.37 -15.49 7.49
CA ARG A 525 -20.57 -14.07 7.76
C ARG A 525 -21.71 -13.54 6.91
N THR A 526 -22.72 -13.01 7.58
CA THR A 526 -23.80 -12.24 6.98
C THR A 526 -23.48 -10.75 7.08
N SER A 527 -23.50 -10.04 5.96
CA SER A 527 -23.29 -8.59 5.92
C SER A 527 -24.44 -7.88 5.22
N ILE A 528 -24.98 -6.83 5.83
CA ILE A 528 -26.02 -5.97 5.22
C ILE A 528 -25.60 -4.50 5.28
N LYS A 529 -25.90 -3.75 4.22
CA LYS A 529 -25.80 -2.28 4.23
C LYS A 529 -27.18 -1.69 4.33
N TRP A 530 -27.33 -0.63 5.12
CA TRP A 530 -28.63 -0.01 5.31
C TRP A 530 -28.51 1.48 5.68
N GLN A 531 -29.55 2.26 5.38
CA GLN A 531 -29.70 3.64 5.84
C GLN A 531 -31.15 3.97 6.19
N MET A 532 -31.34 5.01 7.01
CA MET A 532 -32.64 5.62 7.30
C MET A 532 -32.79 6.94 6.54
N THR A 533 -33.94 7.18 5.91
CA THR A 533 -34.16 8.39 5.09
C THR A 533 -35.40 9.22 5.48
N GLY A 534 -36.15 8.83 6.53
CA GLY A 534 -37.43 9.45 6.94
C GLY A 534 -37.50 9.94 8.41
N ALA A 535 -38.56 10.70 8.75
CA ALA A 535 -38.67 11.45 10.00
C ALA A 535 -38.92 10.61 11.26
N TYR A 536 -38.16 10.91 12.32
CA TYR A 536 -38.23 10.33 13.67
C TYR A 536 -39.58 10.62 14.35
N ASN A 537 -40.40 9.59 14.57
CA ASN A 537 -41.52 9.62 15.48
C ASN A 537 -41.03 8.84 16.70
N GLU A 538 -40.95 9.49 17.86
CA GLU A 538 -40.27 9.03 19.08
C GLU A 538 -40.73 7.66 19.63
N ASP A 539 -41.77 7.06 19.05
CA ASP A 539 -42.39 5.85 19.58
C ASP A 539 -41.97 4.54 18.90
N GLN A 540 -41.63 4.44 17.60
CA GLN A 540 -41.50 3.11 16.95
C GLN A 540 -40.63 3.04 15.66
N TYR A 541 -39.32 3.28 15.74
CA TYR A 541 -38.39 2.86 14.68
C TYR A 541 -37.76 1.50 15.00
N ARG A 542 -37.86 0.54 14.08
CA ARG A 542 -37.30 -0.81 14.23
C ARG A 542 -36.60 -1.20 12.95
N ILE A 543 -35.30 -1.49 13.05
CA ILE A 543 -34.60 -2.35 12.10
C ILE A 543 -34.27 -3.61 12.88
N GLY A 544 -34.62 -4.76 12.33
CA GLY A 544 -34.36 -6.05 12.95
C GLY A 544 -33.95 -7.05 11.90
N MET A 545 -32.81 -7.68 12.12
CA MET A 545 -32.41 -8.87 11.39
C MET A 545 -32.60 -10.07 12.30
N SER A 546 -33.20 -11.11 11.77
CA SER A 546 -33.31 -12.37 12.47
C SER A 546 -33.12 -13.50 11.49
N ARG A 547 -32.41 -14.53 11.92
CA ARG A 547 -32.36 -15.80 11.21
C ARG A 547 -33.42 -16.73 11.81
N GLN A 548 -34.41 -17.07 10.99
CA GLN A 548 -35.57 -17.85 11.42
C GLN A 548 -35.33 -19.34 11.15
N GLU A 549 -35.71 -20.17 12.12
CA GLU A 549 -35.75 -21.62 12.01
C GLU A 549 -37.22 -22.10 11.95
N GLY A 550 -37.61 -22.68 10.81
CA GLY A 550 -38.92 -23.32 10.62
C GLY A 550 -40.16 -22.44 10.89
N ALA A 551 -41.31 -23.11 11.06
CA ALA A 551 -42.63 -22.48 11.21
C ALA A 551 -42.95 -21.99 12.64
N ASP A 552 -42.15 -22.35 13.64
CA ASP A 552 -42.46 -22.16 15.07
C ASP A 552 -41.85 -20.88 15.69
N TYR A 553 -41.35 -19.94 14.88
CA TYR A 553 -40.75 -18.66 15.31
C TYR A 553 -39.53 -18.80 16.27
N LEU A 554 -38.76 -19.87 16.14
CA LEU A 554 -37.49 -20.04 16.85
C LEU A 554 -36.36 -19.35 16.05
N TYR A 555 -35.43 -18.68 16.74
CA TYR A 555 -34.41 -17.81 16.13
C TYR A 555 -33.01 -18.23 16.60
N THR A 556 -32.09 -18.52 15.67
CA THR A 556 -30.67 -18.83 16.00
C THR A 556 -30.01 -17.59 16.61
N TRP A 557 -30.18 -16.45 15.94
CA TRP A 557 -30.04 -15.13 16.52
C TRP A 557 -31.24 -14.28 16.10
N ASN A 558 -31.73 -13.49 17.06
CA ASN A 558 -32.83 -12.57 16.84
C ASN A 558 -32.38 -11.14 17.07
N SER A 559 -32.95 -10.24 16.28
CA SER A 559 -33.13 -8.86 16.68
C SER A 559 -31.83 -8.10 16.95
N VAL A 560 -31.08 -7.84 15.88
CA VAL A 560 -30.22 -6.67 15.86
C VAL A 560 -31.09 -5.41 15.81
N PHE A 561 -31.56 -4.96 16.98
CA PHE A 561 -32.40 -3.78 17.11
C PHE A 561 -31.56 -2.54 17.32
N VAL A 562 -32.02 -1.41 16.79
CA VAL A 562 -31.43 -0.11 17.08
C VAL A 562 -32.41 0.85 17.81
N ASN A 563 -33.37 0.29 18.56
CA ASN A 563 -34.21 0.98 19.54
C ASN A 563 -34.79 -0.05 20.53
N ASN A 564 -34.76 0.24 21.83
CA ASN A 564 -34.98 -0.74 22.89
C ASN A 564 -36.46 -1.19 23.05
N PHE A 565 -36.66 -2.43 23.47
CA PHE A 565 -37.95 -2.98 23.93
C PHE A 565 -38.09 -2.74 25.44
N THR A 566 -39.19 -2.14 25.89
CA THR A 566 -39.71 -2.38 27.25
C THR A 566 -41.01 -3.16 27.16
N ASP A 567 -41.05 -4.31 27.83
CA ASP A 567 -42.22 -5.16 28.00
C ASP A 567 -43.45 -4.33 28.39
N GLY A 568 -44.37 -4.13 27.45
CA GLY A 568 -45.71 -3.63 27.72
C GLY A 568 -45.94 -2.11 27.82
N GLY A 569 -45.07 -1.24 27.28
CA GLY A 569 -45.39 0.19 27.24
C GLY A 569 -44.49 1.04 26.33
N VAL A 570 -45.12 2.03 25.69
CA VAL A 570 -44.47 3.17 25.01
C VAL A 570 -43.59 3.90 26.02
N GLY A 571 -42.29 3.68 25.97
CA GLY A 571 -41.27 4.41 26.71
C GLY A 571 -40.41 5.23 25.75
N GLU A 572 -39.91 6.37 26.20
CA GLU A 572 -39.03 7.27 25.44
C GLU A 572 -37.92 6.48 24.75
N GLY A 573 -37.93 6.43 23.41
CA GLY A 573 -37.03 5.58 22.62
C GLY A 573 -35.56 5.92 22.85
N ILE A 574 -34.80 4.97 23.40
CA ILE A 574 -33.35 5.04 23.51
C ILE A 574 -32.77 4.37 22.27
N ILE A 575 -31.99 5.13 21.50
CA ILE A 575 -31.14 4.61 20.43
C ILE A 575 -30.14 3.63 21.06
N ALA A 576 -30.27 2.34 20.73
CA ALA A 576 -29.38 1.30 21.25
C ALA A 576 -29.34 0.10 20.30
N GLY A 577 -28.15 -0.22 19.80
CA GLY A 577 -27.84 -1.44 19.05
C GLY A 577 -27.69 -2.62 20.00
N THR A 578 -28.54 -3.65 19.87
CA THR A 578 -28.46 -4.86 20.71
C THR A 578 -28.53 -6.12 19.87
N MET A 579 -27.89 -7.20 20.30
CA MET A 579 -28.05 -8.55 19.77
C MET A 579 -28.78 -9.41 20.80
N THR A 580 -29.80 -10.15 20.36
CA THR A 580 -30.54 -11.08 21.23
C THR A 580 -30.38 -12.51 20.73
N VAL A 581 -30.06 -13.45 21.62
CA VAL A 581 -30.01 -14.87 21.28
C VAL A 581 -30.84 -15.70 22.26
N TYR A 582 -31.45 -16.78 21.77
CA TYR A 582 -32.20 -17.72 22.60
C TYR A 582 -31.36 -18.95 22.93
N THR A 583 -31.23 -19.27 24.20
CA THR A 583 -30.38 -20.38 24.69
C THR A 583 -31.13 -21.70 24.87
N GLY A 584 -32.44 -21.73 24.61
CA GLY A 584 -33.31 -22.88 24.93
C GLY A 584 -34.10 -22.67 26.23
N ASP A 585 -33.55 -21.92 27.18
CA ASP A 585 -34.17 -21.61 28.49
C ASP A 585 -34.43 -20.10 28.70
N GLU A 586 -33.55 -19.24 28.18
CA GLU A 586 -33.64 -17.78 28.34
C GLU A 586 -33.13 -17.01 27.12
N TYR A 587 -33.50 -15.73 27.03
CA TYR A 587 -32.96 -14.78 26.06
C TYR A 587 -31.78 -14.00 26.66
N ILE A 588 -30.66 -14.00 25.96
CA ILE A 588 -29.48 -13.17 26.29
C ILE A 588 -29.49 -11.94 25.38
N VAL A 589 -29.36 -10.75 25.95
CA VAL A 589 -29.25 -9.47 25.23
C VAL A 589 -27.87 -8.87 25.47
N VAL A 590 -27.17 -8.50 24.39
CA VAL A 590 -25.84 -7.88 24.45
C VAL A 590 -25.83 -6.59 23.64
N ASP A 591 -25.28 -5.52 24.22
CA ASP A 591 -25.08 -4.25 23.51
C ASP A 591 -24.01 -4.40 22.44
N ILE A 592 -24.30 -3.90 21.24
CA ILE A 592 -23.36 -3.87 20.13
C ILE A 592 -22.48 -2.64 20.28
N PRO A 593 -21.14 -2.78 20.30
CA PRO A 593 -20.23 -1.63 20.34
C PRO A 593 -20.54 -0.62 19.22
N GLY A 594 -20.73 0.65 19.58
CA GLY A 594 -21.09 1.72 18.64
C GLY A 594 -22.55 1.70 18.15
N GLY A 595 -23.37 0.78 18.66
CA GLY A 595 -24.78 0.66 18.28
C GLY A 595 -25.66 1.82 18.75
N ASP A 596 -25.15 2.70 19.61
CA ASP A 596 -25.81 3.91 20.09
C ASP A 596 -25.46 5.17 19.27
N SER A 597 -24.52 5.08 18.32
CA SER A 597 -23.90 6.23 17.64
C SER A 597 -24.33 6.42 16.19
N TRP A 598 -25.55 6.01 15.83
CA TRP A 598 -26.05 6.10 14.45
C TRP A 598 -26.77 7.43 14.11
N GLU A 599 -26.89 7.76 12.81
CA GLU A 599 -27.49 9.01 12.31
C GLU A 599 -28.41 8.78 11.11
N VAL A 600 -29.54 9.51 11.04
CA VAL A 600 -30.46 9.48 9.88
C VAL A 600 -29.75 10.07 8.65
N GLY A 601 -29.87 9.40 7.51
CA GLY A 601 -29.20 9.76 6.25
C GLY A 601 -27.77 9.22 6.14
N THR A 602 -27.30 8.49 7.15
CA THR A 602 -25.99 7.83 7.14
C THR A 602 -26.15 6.35 6.80
N TRP A 603 -25.32 5.86 5.89
CA TRP A 603 -25.21 4.43 5.59
C TRP A 603 -24.39 3.72 6.66
N TYR A 604 -24.89 2.59 7.11
CA TYR A 604 -24.24 1.68 8.05
C TYR A 604 -24.06 0.30 7.43
N ILE A 605 -23.08 -0.43 7.95
CA ILE A 605 -22.92 -1.86 7.72
C ILE A 605 -23.08 -2.61 9.04
N LEU A 606 -23.79 -3.72 8.98
CA LEU A 606 -23.89 -4.68 10.06
C LEU A 606 -23.32 -6.00 9.58
N GLU A 607 -22.46 -6.60 10.40
CA GLU A 607 -21.90 -7.92 10.14
C GLU A 607 -22.21 -8.86 11.31
N VAL A 608 -22.74 -10.04 10.98
CA VAL A 608 -22.99 -11.14 11.92
C VAL A 608 -22.12 -12.31 11.49
N GLU A 609 -21.36 -12.87 12.41
CA GLU A 609 -20.69 -14.16 12.22
C GLU A 609 -21.41 -15.24 13.01
N GLU A 610 -21.54 -16.40 12.36
CA GLU A 610 -22.10 -17.61 12.95
C GLU A 610 -21.09 -18.74 12.82
N ASP A 611 -20.73 -19.33 13.96
CA ASP A 611 -20.08 -20.63 14.05
C ASP A 611 -21.20 -21.67 14.06
N ASN A 612 -21.27 -22.46 12.99
CA ASN A 612 -22.38 -23.39 12.74
C ASN A 612 -22.20 -24.74 13.46
N GLY A 613 -20.99 -25.00 14.00
CA GLY A 613 -20.65 -26.23 14.71
C GLY A 613 -20.79 -27.53 13.89
N GLU A 614 -20.50 -28.68 14.51
CA GLU A 614 -20.79 -29.98 13.90
C GLU A 614 -22.30 -30.24 13.82
N VAL A 615 -22.78 -30.74 12.68
CA VAL A 615 -24.19 -31.11 12.44
C VAL A 615 -24.65 -32.18 13.46
N GLY A 616 -25.42 -31.79 14.50
CA GLY A 616 -25.88 -32.72 15.55
C GLY A 616 -26.46 -32.05 16.81
N GLU A 617 -27.28 -32.81 17.56
CA GLU A 617 -28.25 -32.32 18.56
C GLU A 617 -27.56 -31.63 19.76
N GLY A 618 -27.69 -30.29 19.85
CA GLY A 618 -27.50 -29.51 21.08
C GLY A 618 -26.09 -28.92 21.34
N ASN A 619 -26.07 -27.57 21.40
CA ASN A 619 -25.14 -26.71 22.16
C ASN A 619 -23.79 -26.26 21.54
N GLY A 620 -23.61 -26.31 20.21
CA GLY A 620 -22.37 -25.84 19.57
C GLY A 620 -22.41 -24.42 18.98
N GLN A 621 -23.55 -23.98 18.48
CA GLN A 621 -23.59 -22.78 17.64
C GLN A 621 -23.38 -21.50 18.44
N MET A 622 -22.57 -20.60 17.87
CA MET A 622 -22.27 -19.31 18.47
C MET A 622 -22.44 -18.20 17.44
N SER A 623 -22.89 -17.04 17.89
CA SER A 623 -22.98 -15.86 17.04
C SER A 623 -22.29 -14.67 17.68
N ARG A 624 -21.75 -13.77 16.85
CA ARG A 624 -21.29 -12.44 17.26
C ARG A 624 -21.61 -11.40 16.19
N VAL A 625 -21.69 -10.14 16.59
CA VAL A 625 -22.06 -9.05 15.70
C VAL A 625 -21.13 -7.86 15.87
N ARG A 626 -20.96 -7.09 14.79
CA ARG A 626 -20.39 -5.74 14.86
C ARG A 626 -21.13 -4.79 13.93
N PHE A 627 -20.97 -3.51 14.21
CA PHE A 627 -21.69 -2.43 13.56
C PHE A 627 -20.75 -1.25 13.30
N GLY A 628 -20.95 -0.54 12.19
CA GLY A 628 -20.23 0.71 11.94
C GLY A 628 -20.77 1.49 10.75
N PRO A 629 -20.48 2.81 10.68
CA PRO A 629 -20.76 3.60 9.49
C PRO A 629 -20.01 3.02 8.29
N LEU A 630 -20.68 2.96 7.14
CA LEU A 630 -20.19 2.34 5.92
C LEU A 630 -18.81 2.86 5.47
N ASP A 631 -18.52 4.13 5.75
CA ASP A 631 -17.27 4.81 5.40
C ASP A 631 -16.49 5.33 6.61
N GLY A 632 -16.80 4.83 7.80
CA GLY A 632 -16.04 5.11 9.01
C GLY A 632 -15.41 3.85 9.60
N GLU A 633 -14.97 3.97 10.84
CA GLU A 633 -14.38 2.86 11.58
C GLU A 633 -15.46 1.87 12.02
N MET A 634 -15.21 0.57 11.83
CA MET A 634 -16.09 -0.48 12.34
C MET A 634 -15.95 -0.59 13.85
N GLY A 635 -17.08 -0.75 14.54
CA GLY A 635 -17.07 -1.09 15.95
C GLY A 635 -16.45 -2.46 16.21
N ASP A 636 -16.01 -2.65 17.45
CA ASP A 636 -15.53 -3.94 17.94
C ASP A 636 -16.63 -5.01 17.85
N TRP A 637 -16.22 -6.27 17.71
CA TRP A 637 -17.13 -7.40 17.80
C TRP A 637 -17.71 -7.54 19.20
N THR A 638 -18.99 -7.90 19.29
CA THR A 638 -19.52 -8.48 20.52
C THR A 638 -18.76 -9.76 20.87
N PRO A 639 -18.75 -10.17 22.15
CA PRO A 639 -18.35 -11.53 22.50
C PRO A 639 -19.17 -12.56 21.70
N TRP A 640 -18.57 -13.74 21.49
CA TRP A 640 -19.32 -14.89 20.98
C TRP A 640 -20.36 -15.34 22.00
N ILE A 641 -21.58 -15.59 21.53
CA ILE A 641 -22.70 -16.00 22.38
C ILE A 641 -23.28 -17.31 21.85
N SER A 642 -23.30 -18.33 22.70
CA SER A 642 -23.91 -19.61 22.38
C SER A 642 -25.44 -19.51 22.30
N HIS A 643 -26.04 -20.25 21.38
CA HIS A 643 -27.50 -20.31 21.22
C HIS A 643 -28.00 -21.72 20.92
N TRP A 644 -29.30 -21.94 21.11
CA TRP A 644 -29.95 -23.21 20.80
C TRP A 644 -30.16 -23.33 19.28
N ALA A 645 -29.96 -24.53 18.75
CA ALA A 645 -30.23 -24.89 17.35
C ALA A 645 -31.04 -26.20 17.35
N ASP A 646 -32.23 -26.20 16.74
CA ASP A 646 -32.94 -27.44 16.42
C ASP A 646 -32.53 -27.91 15.00
N LEU A 647 -32.67 -29.21 14.74
CA LEU A 647 -31.76 -29.97 13.87
C LEU A 647 -32.07 -30.01 12.36
N ASP A 648 -32.89 -29.11 11.82
CA ASP A 648 -33.20 -29.08 10.39
C ASP A 648 -33.01 -27.66 9.82
N MET A 649 -31.75 -27.27 9.59
CA MET A 649 -31.37 -25.95 9.03
C MET A 649 -31.72 -25.74 7.55
N ASP A 650 -32.57 -26.59 6.96
CA ASP A 650 -32.86 -26.61 5.52
C ASP A 650 -33.53 -25.31 5.01
N GLU A 651 -34.05 -24.44 5.89
CA GLU A 651 -34.78 -23.22 5.53
C GLU A 651 -34.38 -21.98 6.36
N GLY A 652 -33.09 -21.71 6.51
CA GLY A 652 -32.62 -20.47 7.15
C GLY A 652 -33.06 -19.22 6.38
N GLN A 653 -34.10 -18.52 6.81
CA GLN A 653 -34.54 -17.26 6.19
C GLN A 653 -33.97 -16.06 6.95
N ILE A 654 -33.39 -15.10 6.23
CA ILE A 654 -33.09 -13.77 6.80
C ILE A 654 -34.34 -12.93 6.71
N ARG A 655 -34.89 -12.57 7.86
CA ARG A 655 -36.01 -11.64 7.97
C ARG A 655 -35.49 -10.24 8.29
N LEU A 656 -35.90 -9.27 7.49
CA LEU A 656 -35.72 -7.84 7.76
C LEU A 656 -37.04 -7.22 8.23
N MET A 657 -36.97 -6.55 9.37
CA MET A 657 -38.07 -5.77 9.95
C MET A 657 -37.78 -4.29 9.77
N THR A 658 -38.72 -3.52 9.20
CA THR A 658 -38.65 -2.05 9.12
C THR A 658 -39.92 -1.43 9.71
N ASN A 659 -39.79 -0.49 10.64
CA ASN A 659 -40.88 0.43 11.01
C ASN A 659 -40.43 1.87 10.73
N GLY A 660 -40.99 2.52 9.69
CA GLY A 660 -40.57 3.80 9.14
C GLY A 660 -40.09 3.73 7.68
N ILE A 661 -39.16 4.59 7.28
CA ILE A 661 -38.52 4.57 5.95
C ILE A 661 -37.08 4.10 6.07
N GLY A 662 -36.77 2.95 5.45
CA GLY A 662 -35.44 2.35 5.43
C GLY A 662 -35.05 1.90 4.02
N GLU A 663 -33.77 2.02 3.71
CA GLU A 663 -33.18 1.56 2.46
C GLU A 663 -32.10 0.53 2.77
N TYR A 664 -32.12 -0.59 2.05
CA TYR A 664 -31.23 -1.73 2.21
C TYR A 664 -30.47 -1.96 0.90
N ASP A 665 -29.16 -2.17 1.01
CA ASP A 665 -28.28 -2.47 -0.13
C ASP A 665 -27.43 -3.69 0.19
N ASN A 666 -27.17 -4.49 -0.85
CA ASN A 666 -26.10 -5.48 -0.89
C ASN A 666 -26.03 -6.41 0.34
N LEU A 667 -27.11 -7.17 0.60
CA LEU A 667 -27.10 -8.30 1.53
C LEU A 667 -26.22 -9.42 0.97
N THR A 668 -25.23 -9.84 1.74
CA THR A 668 -24.29 -10.90 1.35
C THR A 668 -24.13 -11.91 2.48
N ILE A 669 -23.99 -13.19 2.13
CA ILE A 669 -23.56 -14.25 3.05
C ILE A 669 -22.34 -14.90 2.40
N THR A 670 -21.24 -14.92 3.13
CA THR A 670 -19.98 -15.53 2.70
C THR A 670 -19.60 -16.62 3.68
N GLU A 671 -19.26 -17.80 3.16
CA GLU A 671 -18.54 -18.82 3.92
C GLU A 671 -17.20 -18.26 4.38
N LEU A 672 -16.91 -18.38 5.67
CA LEU A 672 -15.62 -18.03 6.24
C LEU A 672 -14.85 -19.33 6.47
N LEU A 673 -13.76 -19.52 5.72
CA LEU A 673 -12.76 -20.52 6.08
C LEU A 673 -12.11 -20.08 7.40
N VAL A 674 -12.51 -20.69 8.52
CA VAL A 674 -11.90 -20.40 9.83
C VAL A 674 -10.58 -21.14 9.92
N GLN A 675 -9.52 -20.45 9.55
CA GLN A 675 -8.21 -20.91 9.92
C GLN A 675 -7.93 -20.47 11.36
N LEU A 676 -7.82 -21.42 12.29
CA LEU A 676 -7.36 -21.13 13.64
C LEU A 676 -5.93 -20.56 13.53
N PRO A 677 -5.65 -19.34 14.00
CA PRO A 677 -4.30 -18.80 13.91
C PRO A 677 -3.31 -19.75 14.60
N GLY A 678 -2.30 -20.20 13.87
CA GLY A 678 -1.34 -21.22 14.31
C GLY A 678 -1.66 -22.65 13.86
N ASP A 679 -2.86 -22.94 13.38
CA ASP A 679 -3.25 -24.24 12.83
C ASP A 679 -2.86 -24.28 11.34
N ALA A 680 -1.64 -24.72 11.12
CA ALA A 680 -0.97 -24.71 9.82
C ALA A 680 -1.34 -25.95 8.99
N ASP A 681 -1.83 -27.01 9.62
CA ASP A 681 -2.30 -28.21 8.92
C ASP A 681 -3.81 -28.38 8.82
N GLY A 682 -4.56 -27.51 9.51
CA GLY A 682 -6.02 -27.41 9.44
C GLY A 682 -6.72 -28.56 10.17
N ASP A 683 -6.07 -29.20 11.13
CA ASP A 683 -6.63 -30.31 11.90
C ASP A 683 -7.44 -29.87 13.13
N GLY A 684 -7.50 -28.55 13.37
CA GLY A 684 -8.23 -27.93 14.46
C GLY A 684 -7.48 -27.88 15.78
N LEU A 685 -6.18 -28.24 15.83
CA LEU A 685 -5.34 -28.20 17.02
C LEU A 685 -3.96 -27.60 16.69
N VAL A 686 -3.62 -26.46 17.31
CA VAL A 686 -2.25 -25.91 17.22
C VAL A 686 -1.27 -26.79 18.02
N SER A 687 -0.52 -27.61 17.32
CA SER A 687 0.36 -28.65 17.83
C SER A 687 1.79 -28.55 17.28
N ALA A 688 2.59 -29.58 17.55
CA ALA A 688 3.94 -29.69 16.99
C ALA A 688 3.92 -30.08 15.50
N ASP A 689 2.81 -30.62 15.00
CA ASP A 689 2.68 -31.05 13.61
C ASP A 689 2.48 -29.84 12.68
N ASP A 690 1.92 -28.74 13.18
CA ASP A 690 1.86 -27.45 12.49
C ASP A 690 3.23 -26.85 12.19
N PHE A 691 4.18 -26.96 13.14
CA PHE A 691 5.57 -26.58 12.89
C PHE A 691 6.17 -27.38 11.72
N ALA A 692 5.79 -28.66 11.58
CA ALA A 692 6.24 -29.49 10.47
C ALA A 692 5.57 -29.09 9.15
N SER A 693 4.32 -28.62 9.19
CA SER A 693 3.59 -28.10 8.03
C SER A 693 4.13 -26.76 7.54
N VAL A 694 4.42 -25.82 8.43
CA VAL A 694 5.15 -24.57 8.08
C VAL A 694 6.52 -24.91 7.50
N GLN A 695 7.24 -25.86 8.10
CA GLN A 695 8.56 -26.27 7.63
C GLN A 695 8.53 -26.97 6.27
N GLY A 696 7.51 -27.80 6.04
CA GLY A 696 7.37 -28.60 4.83
C GLY A 696 7.06 -27.77 3.60
N ASN A 697 6.39 -26.63 3.78
CA ASN A 697 5.87 -25.79 2.71
C ASN A 697 6.47 -24.37 2.71
N PHE A 698 7.58 -24.15 3.44
CA PHE A 698 8.21 -22.84 3.58
C PHE A 698 8.57 -22.21 2.23
N GLY A 699 7.99 -21.04 1.95
CA GLY A 699 8.11 -20.30 0.70
C GLY A 699 7.00 -20.54 -0.32
N ASP A 700 5.99 -21.36 -0.01
CA ASP A 700 4.80 -21.53 -0.85
C ASP A 700 3.87 -20.31 -0.74
N THR A 701 3.22 -19.95 -1.85
CA THR A 701 2.36 -18.75 -1.97
C THR A 701 1.09 -19.05 -2.76
N GLY A 702 -0.06 -18.47 -2.39
CA GLY A 702 -1.35 -18.74 -3.04
C GLY A 702 -2.56 -18.09 -2.35
N LEU A 703 -3.76 -18.34 -2.88
CA LEU A 703 -5.01 -17.80 -2.35
C LEU A 703 -5.57 -18.70 -1.23
N GLY A 704 -5.14 -18.48 0.02
CA GLY A 704 -5.71 -19.07 1.24
C GLY A 704 -5.69 -20.61 1.34
N GLY A 705 -5.71 -21.15 2.56
CA GLY A 705 -5.77 -22.61 2.79
C GLY A 705 -4.53 -23.38 2.32
N ILE A 706 -3.37 -22.72 2.27
CA ILE A 706 -2.10 -23.35 1.93
C ILE A 706 -1.63 -24.13 3.17
N LEU A 707 -1.28 -25.40 2.99
CA LEU A 707 -0.71 -26.20 4.06
C LEU A 707 0.59 -25.53 4.54
N GLY A 708 0.66 -25.13 5.81
CA GLY A 708 1.78 -24.40 6.40
C GLY A 708 1.56 -22.90 6.59
N ASP A 709 0.54 -22.29 6.00
CA ASP A 709 0.23 -20.85 6.14
C ASP A 709 -0.60 -20.66 7.42
N ALA A 710 0.07 -20.55 8.56
CA ALA A 710 -0.54 -20.58 9.89
C ALA A 710 -1.15 -19.23 10.30
N ASN A 711 -0.83 -18.13 9.60
CA ASN A 711 -1.41 -16.82 9.87
C ASN A 711 -2.45 -16.38 8.82
N GLY A 712 -2.61 -17.16 7.74
CA GLY A 712 -3.59 -16.93 6.67
C GLY A 712 -3.23 -15.76 5.77
N ASP A 713 -1.96 -15.36 5.69
CA ASP A 713 -1.49 -14.22 4.89
C ASP A 713 -1.18 -14.58 3.43
N GLY A 714 -1.37 -15.85 3.06
CA GLY A 714 -1.17 -16.38 1.72
C GLY A 714 0.29 -16.74 1.42
N VAL A 715 1.19 -16.68 2.41
CA VAL A 715 2.62 -16.99 2.29
C VAL A 715 3.10 -17.85 3.46
N VAL A 716 3.62 -19.05 3.17
CA VAL A 716 4.27 -19.86 4.22
C VAL A 716 5.65 -19.29 4.54
N SER A 717 5.75 -18.56 5.65
CA SER A 717 6.88 -17.71 6.04
C SER A 717 7.36 -17.99 7.47
N ALA A 718 8.25 -17.12 7.96
CA ALA A 718 8.73 -17.20 9.34
C ALA A 718 7.67 -16.71 10.35
N ASP A 719 6.74 -15.88 9.91
CA ASP A 719 5.69 -15.31 10.76
C ASP A 719 4.65 -16.38 11.14
N ASP A 720 4.50 -17.41 10.30
CA ASP A 720 3.69 -18.59 10.57
C ASP A 720 4.21 -19.39 11.76
N TYR A 721 5.54 -19.55 11.88
CA TYR A 721 6.11 -20.13 13.11
C TYR A 721 5.78 -19.31 14.35
N GLY A 722 5.72 -17.97 14.21
CA GLY A 722 5.25 -17.06 15.24
C GLY A 722 3.79 -17.34 15.61
N SER A 723 2.92 -17.51 14.61
CA SER A 723 1.50 -17.86 14.81
C SER A 723 1.31 -19.22 15.49
N VAL A 724 2.02 -20.28 15.06
CA VAL A 724 1.99 -21.59 15.72
C VAL A 724 2.46 -21.46 17.17
N GLN A 725 3.54 -20.72 17.42
CA GLN A 725 4.10 -20.55 18.77
C GLN A 725 3.16 -19.76 19.71
N LEU A 726 2.54 -18.70 19.20
CA LEU A 726 1.66 -17.83 19.99
C LEU A 726 0.35 -18.53 20.37
N ASN A 727 -0.10 -19.46 19.54
CA ASN A 727 -1.38 -20.15 19.71
C ASN A 727 -1.21 -21.62 20.14
N PHE A 728 0.01 -22.06 20.49
CA PHE A 728 0.31 -23.45 20.80
C PHE A 728 -0.60 -24.04 21.89
N GLY A 729 -1.31 -25.11 21.56
CA GLY A 729 -2.27 -25.78 22.42
C GLY A 729 -3.70 -25.23 22.33
N ASN A 730 -3.96 -24.24 21.47
CA ASN A 730 -5.33 -23.83 21.14
C ASN A 730 -5.99 -24.88 20.25
N THR A 731 -7.29 -25.08 20.42
CA THR A 731 -8.12 -25.95 19.58
C THR A 731 -9.33 -25.19 19.09
N LEU A 732 -9.75 -25.43 17.85
CA LEU A 732 -11.08 -25.04 17.37
C LEU A 732 -12.13 -25.74 18.26
N GLY A 733 -13.04 -24.97 18.86
CA GLY A 733 -14.20 -25.53 19.57
C GLY A 733 -14.10 -25.82 21.08
N MET A 734 -13.09 -25.36 21.84
CA MET A 734 -13.14 -25.51 23.32
C MET A 734 -12.50 -24.35 24.11
N SER A 735 -13.33 -23.39 24.54
CA SER A 735 -12.97 -22.53 25.68
C SER A 735 -13.26 -23.26 26.98
N GLY A 736 -12.34 -24.14 27.37
CA GLY A 736 -12.36 -24.85 28.64
C GLY A 736 -10.97 -24.87 29.25
N VAL A 737 -10.55 -23.76 29.87
CA VAL A 737 -9.29 -23.73 30.62
C VAL A 737 -9.32 -24.88 31.65
N PRO A 738 -8.43 -25.88 31.58
CA PRO A 738 -8.34 -26.89 32.60
C PRO A 738 -7.75 -26.24 33.85
N VAL A 739 -8.62 -25.83 34.77
CA VAL A 739 -8.22 -25.47 36.13
C VAL A 739 -7.63 -26.74 36.76
N PRO A 740 -6.35 -26.76 37.19
CA PRO A 740 -5.78 -27.94 37.81
C PRO A 740 -6.55 -28.28 39.08
N GLU A 741 -7.22 -29.44 39.10
CA GLU A 741 -7.99 -29.85 40.27
C GLU A 741 -7.07 -29.94 41.52
N PRO A 742 -7.58 -29.57 42.72
CA PRO A 742 -6.84 -29.65 43.99
C PRO A 742 -6.26 -31.04 44.32
N ALA A 743 -6.71 -32.09 43.63
CA ALA A 743 -6.25 -33.47 43.82
C ALA A 743 -4.76 -33.66 43.49
N THR A 744 -4.20 -32.90 42.53
CA THR A 744 -2.81 -33.06 42.09
C THR A 744 -1.82 -32.59 43.16
N LEU A 745 -2.15 -31.51 43.87
CA LEU A 745 -1.40 -31.02 45.04
C LEU A 745 -1.51 -31.98 46.23
N LEU A 746 -2.67 -32.62 46.42
CA LEU A 746 -2.86 -33.66 47.44
C LEU A 746 -2.04 -34.92 47.15
N LEU A 747 -1.94 -35.34 45.89
CA LEU A 747 -1.12 -36.49 45.49
C LEU A 747 0.40 -36.20 45.60
N LEU A 748 0.84 -35.00 45.21
CA LEU A 748 2.24 -34.56 45.36
C LEU A 748 2.66 -34.43 46.83
N SER A 749 1.78 -33.88 47.68
CA SER A 749 2.04 -33.80 49.12
C SER A 749 2.02 -35.17 49.80
N ALA A 750 1.12 -36.08 49.40
CA ALA A 750 1.12 -37.47 49.88
C ALA A 750 2.38 -38.24 49.44
N ALA A 751 2.83 -38.06 48.20
CA ALA A 751 4.07 -38.65 47.69
C ALA A 751 5.31 -38.12 48.44
N GLY A 752 5.36 -36.81 48.71
CA GLY A 752 6.43 -36.19 49.49
C GLY A 752 6.52 -36.75 50.92
N VAL A 753 5.38 -36.95 51.59
CA VAL A 753 5.33 -37.56 52.93
C VAL A 753 5.76 -39.03 52.92
N MET A 754 5.40 -39.81 51.90
CA MET A 754 5.87 -41.19 51.76
C MET A 754 7.38 -41.29 51.53
N MET A 755 7.97 -40.38 50.73
CA MET A 755 9.42 -40.35 50.52
C MET A 755 10.19 -39.95 51.78
N LEU A 756 9.64 -39.04 52.60
CA LEU A 756 10.23 -38.66 53.89
C LEU A 756 10.16 -39.79 54.94
N ARG A 757 9.12 -40.64 54.91
CA ARG A 757 9.04 -41.84 55.75
C ARG A 757 10.05 -42.92 55.37
N ARG A 758 10.42 -43.03 54.09
CA ARG A 758 11.36 -44.06 53.61
C ARG A 758 12.81 -43.82 54.05
N ARG A 759 13.18 -42.59 54.46
CA ARG A 759 14.51 -42.24 54.98
C ARG A 759 14.74 -42.58 56.46
N ARG A 760 13.75 -43.10 57.18
CA ARG A 760 13.90 -43.48 58.62
C ARG A 760 14.06 -44.97 58.90
N HIS A 761 14.10 -45.83 57.88
CA HIS A 761 14.38 -47.26 58.03
C HIS A 761 15.55 -47.71 57.13
N ILE A 762 16.73 -47.17 57.40
CA ILE A 762 18.00 -47.84 57.13
C ILE A 762 18.86 -47.63 58.38
N ASN A 763 18.74 -48.57 59.31
CA ASN A 763 19.70 -48.93 60.35
C ASN A 763 19.68 -50.45 60.45
#